data_AF-A0A919AUT3-F1
#
_entry.id   AF-A0A919AUT3-F1
#
_cell.length_a   1.000
_cell.length_b   1.000
_cell.length_c   1.000
_cell.angle_alpha   90.00
_cell.angle_beta   90.00
_cell.angle_gamma   90.00
#
_symmetry.space_group_name_H-M   'P 1'
#
loop_
_entity.id
_entity.type
_entity.pdbx_description
1 polymer ?
#
loop_
_entity_poly.entity_id
_entity_poly.type
_entity_poly.pdbx_seq_one_letter_code
_entity_poly.pdbx_strand_id
1 'polypeptide(L)'
;MGLRTRLALPVLLLVLAGSPPAQEPLSDFYAARFYGDESANKPLRWLLEAAFTPGWDIDPERYGGTSALVAIDLGALVLFAGLVLLGRWLSARRRPGWRGCLAVGVLATLVANFAGLGLYTGLVDGVQLAPAGTLVTNAVRGALVFGLAAGSLLACTLAGWPGGTTGARPGARRAEGGATVTTAPTHLPVGSAPGDVTRYLCAGAYLDEHFADRVLEEVLADETSAVAAAPGADPAAVVRHCLTAQDLRHRRDLRLAGAVGAVVLIAPLWLLVVLLVLALPRQATEGRRSPTTRGRPQPPPAVLVGAAVTAGMAALIALGLGIAAAALPVDGFPGWLLGTYLAGVPAVLVSVAAAAFAYATVLRHDLAVDRLLRTTLTRETYTPPAGPVGDRPDWVGGRLAAIEEAREGNVTVYSGYSPFVGYAATDSQWSLAVPLLPAENTAGLRARPAGPEPFTLPELVGEIRDRLRALAARGPGTGTPAPDLGSLTVEDRVFVSGTTLGDDERFLGTTVSPAVRLPAEAVEEIMLRPTGTRRHFLAVHVPLWGGDVVPSTFLHLAVVGRTLHLHTDHHVLGPVPAAYHVVDLLGGDLTPAAHRGLLVNALRHTGPTLLSAPFRALRHARFDARHDRRTADELTAMRENPVYDFGARVGLRELAVSPDYHNYFQVVDARRITALVERHTLAAVRAFLDRRGYDTTDFRAQQQTILNQGLIQQGGTSIIGNQAIGTGARATTNLPRGTGPAAPGGAAVPDE
;
A
#
# COMPACT_ATOMS: atom_id res chain seq x y z
N MET A 1 -2.64 22.04 -28.05
CA MET A 1 -1.99 23.01 -27.14
C MET A 1 -1.83 22.39 -25.76
N GLY A 2 -0.59 22.22 -25.28
CA GLY A 2 -0.34 21.67 -23.94
C GLY A 2 -0.80 22.63 -22.83
N LEU A 3 -1.01 22.11 -21.61
CA LEU A 3 -1.43 22.90 -20.44
C LEU A 3 -0.54 24.13 -20.20
N ARG A 4 0.77 23.99 -20.44
CA ARG A 4 1.73 25.10 -20.34
C ARG A 4 1.40 26.24 -21.30
N THR A 5 1.08 25.93 -22.55
CA THR A 5 0.76 26.95 -23.55
C THR A 5 -0.57 27.64 -23.24
N ARG A 6 -1.54 26.90 -22.69
CA ARG A 6 -2.85 27.45 -22.27
C ARG A 6 -2.77 28.39 -21.06
N LEU A 7 -1.80 28.17 -20.17
CA LEU A 7 -1.53 29.03 -19.01
C LEU A 7 -0.51 30.13 -19.28
N ALA A 8 0.43 29.93 -20.21
CA ALA A 8 1.44 30.93 -20.54
C ALA A 8 0.87 32.10 -21.35
N LEU A 9 -0.02 31.82 -22.31
CA LEU A 9 -0.69 32.85 -23.12
C LEU A 9 -1.42 33.92 -22.27
N PRO A 10 -2.31 33.56 -21.31
CA PRO A 10 -3.04 34.55 -20.52
C PRO A 10 -2.11 35.38 -19.63
N VAL A 11 -1.08 34.76 -19.06
CA VAL A 11 -0.12 35.45 -18.20
C VAL A 11 0.79 36.37 -19.00
N LEU A 12 1.25 35.95 -20.19
CA LEU A 12 2.02 36.80 -21.09
C LEU A 12 1.24 38.06 -21.52
N LEU A 13 -0.05 37.91 -21.82
CA LEU A 13 -0.92 39.05 -22.14
C LEU A 13 -1.02 40.03 -20.97
N LEU A 14 -1.13 39.52 -19.74
CA LEU A 14 -1.17 40.37 -18.54
C LEU A 14 0.18 41.03 -18.23
N VAL A 15 1.30 40.35 -18.47
CA VAL A 15 2.65 40.93 -18.34
C VAL A 15 2.84 42.07 -19.34
N LEU A 16 2.40 41.90 -20.59
CA LEU A 16 2.44 42.95 -21.60
C LEU A 16 1.50 44.12 -21.25
N ALA A 17 0.28 43.82 -20.78
CA ALA A 17 -0.66 44.84 -20.33
C ALA A 17 -0.15 45.63 -19.10
N GLY A 18 0.69 45.01 -18.26
CA GLY A 18 1.35 45.66 -17.13
C GLY A 18 2.61 46.44 -17.45
N SER A 19 3.11 46.38 -18.69
CA SER A 19 4.37 47.02 -19.06
C SER A 19 4.26 48.56 -19.11
N PRO A 20 5.38 49.30 -18.92
CA PRO A 20 5.40 50.77 -18.98
C PRO A 20 4.68 51.37 -20.20
N PRO A 21 4.92 50.93 -21.45
CA PRO A 21 4.24 51.52 -22.60
C PRO A 21 2.72 51.28 -22.64
N ALA A 22 2.22 50.27 -21.94
CA ALA A 22 0.78 50.02 -21.83
C ALA A 22 0.14 50.82 -20.67
N GLN A 23 0.90 51.08 -19.61
CA GLN A 23 0.42 51.75 -18.39
C GLN A 23 0.59 53.28 -18.45
N GLU A 24 1.56 53.81 -19.19
CA GLU A 24 1.82 55.26 -19.31
C GLU A 24 0.61 56.05 -19.83
N PRO A 25 -0.03 55.69 -20.97
CA PRO A 25 -1.19 56.43 -21.46
C PRO A 25 -2.38 56.38 -20.48
N LEU A 26 -2.49 55.28 -19.74
CA LEU A 26 -3.53 55.07 -18.73
C LEU A 26 -3.29 55.96 -17.50
N SER A 27 -2.02 56.06 -17.07
CA SER A 27 -1.57 56.94 -15.99
C SER A 27 -1.79 58.41 -16.34
N ASP A 28 -1.40 58.83 -17.54
CA ASP A 28 -1.57 60.21 -18.03
C ASP A 28 -3.05 60.58 -18.11
N PHE A 29 -3.90 59.68 -18.61
CA PHE A 29 -5.34 59.89 -18.64
C PHE A 29 -5.95 59.97 -17.23
N TYR A 30 -5.50 59.11 -16.32
CA TYR A 30 -5.94 59.11 -14.93
C TYR A 30 -5.55 60.43 -14.23
N ALA A 31 -4.30 60.87 -14.39
CA ALA A 31 -3.81 62.14 -13.87
C ALA A 31 -4.59 63.33 -14.46
N ALA A 32 -4.74 63.40 -15.78
CA ALA A 32 -5.47 64.50 -16.44
C ALA A 32 -6.93 64.62 -15.97
N ARG A 33 -7.57 63.51 -15.57
CA ARG A 33 -9.00 63.48 -15.27
C ARG A 33 -9.36 63.51 -13.78
N PHE A 34 -8.48 63.06 -12.89
CA PHE A 34 -8.80 62.87 -11.47
C PHE A 34 -7.90 63.64 -10.50
N TYR A 35 -6.80 64.28 -10.93
CA TYR A 35 -5.89 65.02 -10.04
C TYR A 35 -6.44 66.37 -9.53
N GLY A 36 -7.70 66.72 -9.81
CA GLY A 36 -8.33 67.98 -9.39
C GLY A 36 -9.85 67.95 -9.14
N ASP A 37 -10.54 66.83 -9.39
CA ASP A 37 -11.99 66.68 -9.15
C ASP A 37 -12.29 65.26 -8.67
N GLU A 38 -12.35 65.08 -7.34
CA GLU A 38 -12.62 63.78 -6.72
C GLU A 38 -14.06 63.27 -6.95
N SER A 39 -14.96 64.11 -7.48
CA SER A 39 -16.38 63.81 -7.65
C SER A 39 -16.74 63.19 -9.00
N ALA A 40 -15.84 63.25 -9.98
CA ALA A 40 -16.08 62.76 -11.33
C ALA A 40 -16.19 61.22 -11.36
N ASN A 41 -17.37 60.71 -11.71
CA ASN A 41 -17.65 59.34 -12.17
C ASN A 41 -16.87 58.20 -11.47
N LYS A 42 -17.20 57.95 -10.19
CA LYS A 42 -16.64 56.89 -9.34
C LYS A 42 -16.41 55.51 -10.02
N PRO A 43 -17.34 54.93 -10.82
CA PRO A 43 -17.10 53.62 -11.44
C PRO A 43 -15.97 53.63 -12.47
N LEU A 44 -15.78 54.73 -13.21
CA LEU A 44 -14.68 54.87 -14.17
C LEU A 44 -13.34 54.92 -13.43
N ARG A 45 -13.28 55.70 -12.34
CA ARG A 45 -12.10 55.74 -11.46
C ARG A 45 -11.74 54.36 -10.93
N TRP A 46 -12.72 53.59 -10.45
CA TRP A 46 -12.49 52.24 -9.93
C TRP A 46 -11.99 51.26 -10.99
N LEU A 47 -12.50 51.36 -12.23
CA LEU A 47 -12.03 50.53 -13.34
C LEU A 47 -10.57 50.83 -13.70
N LEU A 48 -10.19 52.12 -13.70
CA LEU A 48 -8.82 52.56 -13.97
C LEU A 48 -7.87 52.16 -12.84
N GLU A 49 -8.25 52.35 -11.58
CA GLU A 49 -7.50 51.90 -10.41
C GLU A 49 -7.23 50.38 -10.45
N ALA A 50 -8.22 49.58 -10.87
CA ALA A 50 -8.05 48.14 -11.06
C ALA A 50 -7.16 47.78 -12.27
N ALA A 51 -7.09 48.62 -13.30
CA ALA A 51 -6.27 48.38 -14.49
C ALA A 51 -4.75 48.59 -14.25
N PHE A 52 -4.37 49.28 -13.17
CA PHE A 52 -2.98 49.40 -12.72
C PHE A 52 -2.48 48.18 -11.93
N THR A 53 -3.36 47.23 -11.59
CA THR A 53 -3.00 46.05 -10.78
C THR A 53 -1.88 45.16 -11.35
N PRO A 54 -1.74 44.95 -12.68
CA PRO A 54 -0.61 44.19 -13.23
C PRO A 54 0.65 45.03 -13.51
N GLY A 55 0.67 46.32 -13.13
CA GLY A 55 1.72 47.27 -13.47
C GLY A 55 3.09 46.89 -12.89
N TRP A 56 4.13 47.02 -13.72
CA TRP A 56 5.54 46.88 -13.34
C TRP A 56 6.37 47.92 -14.10
N ASP A 57 7.52 48.30 -13.58
CA ASP A 57 8.37 49.33 -14.20
C ASP A 57 9.86 49.00 -14.09
N ILE A 58 10.71 49.82 -14.68
CA ILE A 58 12.18 49.70 -14.63
C ILE A 58 12.79 51.02 -14.16
N ASP A 59 12.05 52.13 -14.23
CA ASP A 59 12.53 53.45 -13.83
C ASP A 59 12.23 53.75 -12.36
N PRO A 60 13.25 53.83 -11.48
CA PRO A 60 13.06 54.13 -10.07
C PRO A 60 12.62 55.59 -9.82
N GLU A 61 12.87 56.52 -10.74
CA GLU A 61 12.56 57.94 -10.55
C GLU A 61 11.05 58.20 -10.59
N ARG A 62 10.31 57.41 -11.38
CA ARG A 62 8.85 57.52 -11.52
C ARG A 62 8.08 57.25 -10.22
N TYR A 63 8.62 56.42 -9.33
CA TYR A 63 7.96 56.01 -8.08
C TYR A 63 8.64 56.56 -6.82
N GLY A 64 9.53 57.54 -6.97
CA GLY A 64 10.16 58.22 -5.83
C GLY A 64 11.27 57.41 -5.16
N GLY A 65 11.82 56.39 -5.83
CA GLY A 65 12.99 55.65 -5.35
C GLY A 65 12.99 54.17 -5.70
N THR A 66 14.15 53.53 -5.48
CA THR A 66 14.35 52.10 -5.75
C THR A 66 13.51 51.19 -4.87
N SER A 67 13.22 51.58 -3.62
CA SER A 67 12.39 50.79 -2.70
C SER A 67 10.92 50.69 -3.15
N ALA A 68 10.37 51.79 -3.65
CA ALA A 68 9.01 51.84 -4.17
C ALA A 68 8.86 51.00 -5.46
N LEU A 69 9.84 51.09 -6.36
CA LEU A 69 9.90 50.26 -7.56
C LEU A 69 9.93 48.75 -7.20
N VAL A 70 10.80 48.35 -6.28
CA VAL A 70 10.92 46.95 -5.85
C VAL A 70 9.61 46.43 -5.25
N ALA A 71 8.90 47.24 -4.46
CA ALA A 71 7.62 46.84 -3.88
C ALA A 71 6.53 46.61 -4.94
N ILE A 72 6.46 47.48 -5.94
CA ILE A 72 5.50 47.39 -7.05
C ILE A 72 5.79 46.15 -7.91
N ASP A 73 7.04 45.96 -8.31
CA ASP A 73 7.44 44.85 -9.17
C ASP A 73 7.26 43.48 -8.49
N LEU A 74 7.54 43.40 -7.18
CA LEU A 74 7.27 42.20 -6.39
C LEU A 74 5.76 41.92 -6.28
N GLY A 75 4.92 42.96 -6.17
CA GLY A 75 3.47 42.83 -6.22
C GLY A 75 2.96 42.26 -7.54
N ALA A 76 3.46 42.78 -8.68
CA ALA A 76 3.14 42.25 -10.01
C ALA A 76 3.64 40.81 -10.19
N LEU A 77 4.84 40.50 -9.68
CA LEU A 77 5.39 39.15 -9.70
C LEU A 77 4.50 38.16 -8.92
N VAL A 78 4.01 38.55 -7.74
CA VAL A 78 3.07 37.76 -6.93
C VAL A 78 1.77 37.51 -7.71
N LEU A 79 1.23 38.52 -8.42
CA LEU A 79 0.03 38.37 -9.25
C LEU A 79 0.23 37.33 -10.35
N PHE A 80 1.27 37.48 -11.17
CA PHE A 80 1.52 36.59 -12.30
C PHE A 80 1.78 35.16 -11.83
N ALA A 81 2.55 35.00 -10.76
CA ALA A 81 2.84 33.69 -10.23
C ALA A 81 1.63 33.05 -9.54
N GLY A 82 0.81 33.84 -8.84
CA GLY A 82 -0.46 33.40 -8.26
C GLY A 82 -1.40 32.82 -9.33
N LEU A 83 -1.56 33.50 -10.47
CA LEU A 83 -2.38 33.03 -11.60
C LEU A 83 -1.84 31.72 -12.20
N VAL A 84 -0.52 31.60 -12.37
CA VAL A 84 0.10 30.35 -12.86
C VAL A 84 -0.10 29.20 -11.88
N LEU A 85 0.17 29.43 -10.60
CA LEU A 85 0.15 28.39 -9.56
C LEU A 85 -1.28 27.90 -9.27
N LEU A 86 -2.21 28.82 -9.05
CA LEU A 86 -3.62 28.50 -8.81
C LEU A 86 -4.30 27.96 -10.08
N GLY A 87 -3.91 28.44 -11.26
CA GLY A 87 -4.38 27.91 -12.55
C GLY A 87 -3.94 26.46 -12.81
N ARG A 88 -2.71 26.10 -12.41
CA ARG A 88 -2.22 24.71 -12.45
C ARG A 88 -2.97 23.83 -11.46
N TRP A 89 -3.20 24.31 -10.24
CA TRP A 89 -3.98 23.61 -9.22
C TRP A 89 -5.39 23.30 -9.71
N LEU A 90 -6.07 24.29 -10.29
CA LEU A 90 -7.42 24.13 -10.83
C LEU A 90 -7.45 23.10 -11.98
N SER A 91 -6.44 23.13 -12.84
CA SER A 91 -6.33 22.22 -14.00
C SER A 91 -6.02 20.77 -13.61
N ALA A 92 -5.47 20.53 -12.42
CA ALA A 92 -5.24 19.19 -11.89
C ALA A 92 -6.54 18.49 -11.46
N ARG A 93 -7.58 19.27 -11.09
CA ARG A 93 -8.94 18.75 -10.85
C ARG A 93 -9.64 18.58 -12.20
N ARG A 94 -10.12 17.38 -12.52
CA ARG A 94 -10.67 17.02 -13.85
C ARG A 94 -11.72 18.05 -14.33
N ARG A 95 -11.31 18.85 -15.33
CA ARG A 95 -12.00 19.96 -16.03
C ARG A 95 -12.28 21.22 -15.17
N PRO A 96 -11.52 22.32 -15.37
CA PRO A 96 -11.80 23.59 -14.70
C PRO A 96 -13.10 24.20 -15.23
N GLY A 97 -14.08 24.43 -14.35
CA GLY A 97 -15.28 25.21 -14.70
C GLY A 97 -15.01 26.72 -14.68
N TRP A 98 -15.80 27.50 -15.41
CA TRP A 98 -15.72 28.98 -15.43
C TRP A 98 -15.69 29.60 -14.03
N ARG A 99 -16.55 29.10 -13.12
CA ARG A 99 -16.58 29.54 -11.70
C ARG A 99 -15.24 29.34 -11.00
N GLY A 100 -14.55 28.24 -11.28
CA GLY A 100 -13.23 27.95 -10.72
C GLY A 100 -12.16 28.90 -11.26
N CYS A 101 -12.17 29.22 -12.55
CA CYS A 101 -11.24 30.18 -13.16
C CYS A 101 -11.46 31.61 -12.63
N LEU A 102 -12.73 32.03 -12.48
CA LEU A 102 -13.07 33.32 -11.87
C LEU A 102 -12.62 33.40 -10.41
N ALA A 103 -12.87 32.37 -9.61
CA ALA A 103 -12.41 32.31 -8.23
C ALA A 103 -10.88 32.36 -8.12
N VAL A 104 -10.16 31.68 -9.03
CA VAL A 104 -8.69 31.75 -9.11
C VAL A 104 -8.20 33.16 -9.46
N GLY A 105 -8.82 33.83 -10.44
CA GLY A 105 -8.44 35.18 -10.83
C GLY A 105 -8.64 36.20 -9.70
N VAL A 106 -9.80 36.16 -9.05
CA VAL A 106 -10.11 37.00 -7.88
C VAL A 106 -9.16 36.71 -6.73
N LEU A 107 -8.92 35.44 -6.41
CA LEU A 107 -8.02 35.06 -5.30
C LEU A 107 -6.57 35.48 -5.57
N ALA A 108 -6.04 35.25 -6.77
CA ALA A 108 -4.68 35.63 -7.13
C ALA A 108 -4.48 37.16 -7.04
N THR A 109 -5.48 37.91 -7.50
CA THR A 109 -5.45 39.39 -7.47
C THR A 109 -5.60 39.93 -6.05
N LEU A 110 -6.46 39.30 -5.24
CA LEU A 110 -6.62 39.66 -3.83
C LEU A 110 -5.30 39.49 -3.07
N VAL A 111 -4.66 38.33 -3.24
CA VAL A 111 -3.36 38.03 -2.63
C VAL A 111 -2.28 39.02 -3.10
N ALA A 112 -2.25 39.35 -4.39
CA ALA A 112 -1.28 40.29 -4.94
C ALA A 112 -1.49 41.73 -4.46
N ASN A 113 -2.73 42.22 -4.39
CA ASN A 113 -3.04 43.56 -3.90
C ASN A 113 -2.64 43.73 -2.44
N PHE A 114 -2.95 42.75 -1.61
CA PHE A 114 -2.55 42.76 -0.20
C PHE A 114 -1.03 42.61 -0.06
N ALA A 115 -0.39 41.70 -0.79
CA ALA A 115 1.06 41.54 -0.77
C ALA A 115 1.81 42.80 -1.22
N GLY A 116 1.37 43.42 -2.33
CA GLY A 116 1.95 44.65 -2.86
C GLY A 116 1.78 45.83 -1.92
N LEU A 117 0.59 46.00 -1.33
CA LEU A 117 0.35 47.02 -0.31
C LEU A 117 1.27 46.83 0.90
N GLY A 118 1.38 45.60 1.39
CA GLY A 118 2.26 45.27 2.50
C GLY A 118 3.73 45.56 2.19
N LEU A 119 4.24 45.07 1.06
CA LEU A 119 5.61 45.33 0.61
C LEU A 119 5.90 46.83 0.47
N TYR A 120 4.95 47.60 -0.07
CA TYR A 120 5.10 49.05 -0.22
C TYR A 120 5.21 49.76 1.13
N THR A 121 4.36 49.40 2.09
CA THR A 121 4.41 49.97 3.45
C THR A 121 5.64 49.57 4.26
N GLY A 122 6.21 48.39 3.98
CA GLY A 122 7.38 47.89 4.70
C GLY A 122 8.71 48.35 4.12
N LEU A 123 8.76 48.68 2.83
CA LEU A 123 9.99 49.07 2.12
C LEU A 123 10.13 50.58 1.90
N VAL A 124 9.01 51.33 1.90
CA VAL A 124 8.99 52.76 1.63
C VAL A 124 8.71 53.53 2.93
N ASP A 125 9.70 54.31 3.37
CA ASP A 125 9.57 55.14 4.56
C ASP A 125 8.66 56.36 4.32
N GLY A 126 7.88 56.75 5.33
CA GLY A 126 7.09 57.99 5.29
C GLY A 126 5.76 57.91 4.53
N VAL A 127 5.28 56.72 4.19
CA VAL A 127 3.97 56.53 3.51
C VAL A 127 2.83 56.85 4.47
N GLN A 128 2.03 57.88 4.17
CA GLN A 128 0.76 58.12 4.85
C GLN A 128 -0.33 57.20 4.29
N LEU A 129 -0.71 56.20 5.08
CA LEU A 129 -1.75 55.25 4.71
C LEU A 129 -3.14 55.87 4.86
N ALA A 130 -4.00 55.62 3.86
CA ALA A 130 -5.43 55.84 4.01
C ALA A 130 -5.97 54.98 5.17
N PRO A 131 -7.11 55.35 5.80
CA PRO A 131 -7.73 54.54 6.85
C PRO A 131 -7.88 53.08 6.41
N ALA A 132 -7.63 52.13 7.32
CA ALA A 132 -7.59 50.70 7.00
C ALA A 132 -8.84 50.20 6.26
N GLY A 133 -10.02 50.72 6.61
CA GLY A 133 -11.27 50.41 5.90
C GLY A 133 -11.25 50.78 4.42
N THR A 134 -10.64 51.92 4.07
CA THR A 134 -10.48 52.38 2.68
C THR A 134 -9.49 51.50 1.92
N LEU A 135 -8.38 51.11 2.55
CA LEU A 135 -7.37 50.23 1.95
C LEU A 135 -7.93 48.83 1.64
N VAL A 136 -8.62 48.22 2.62
CA VAL A 136 -9.28 46.92 2.43
C VAL A 136 -10.34 47.01 1.34
N THR A 137 -11.15 48.07 1.35
CA THR A 137 -12.19 48.27 0.33
C THR A 137 -11.59 48.40 -1.06
N ASN A 138 -10.50 49.16 -1.22
CA ASN A 138 -9.84 49.33 -2.50
C ASN A 138 -9.16 48.04 -2.97
N ALA A 139 -8.48 47.31 -2.09
CA ALA A 139 -7.83 46.04 -2.41
C ALA A 139 -8.84 44.96 -2.84
N VAL A 140 -9.96 44.82 -2.11
CA VAL A 140 -11.04 43.89 -2.43
C VAL A 140 -11.76 44.29 -3.72
N ARG A 141 -12.04 45.60 -3.91
CA ARG A 141 -12.68 46.11 -5.12
C ARG A 141 -11.81 45.87 -6.35
N GLY A 142 -10.52 46.22 -6.27
CA GLY A 142 -9.55 45.96 -7.34
C GLY A 142 -9.46 44.47 -7.65
N ALA A 143 -9.44 43.61 -6.62
CA ALA A 143 -9.41 42.16 -6.79
C ALA A 143 -10.68 41.59 -7.45
N LEU A 144 -11.86 42.16 -7.18
CA LEU A 144 -13.09 41.77 -7.85
C LEU A 144 -13.10 42.22 -9.31
N VAL A 145 -12.77 43.49 -9.58
CA VAL A 145 -12.84 44.07 -10.94
C VAL A 145 -11.79 43.44 -11.84
N PHE A 146 -10.51 43.53 -11.46
CA PHE A 146 -9.41 42.97 -12.25
C PHE A 146 -9.39 41.44 -12.19
N GLY A 147 -9.64 40.85 -11.02
CA GLY A 147 -9.59 39.40 -10.87
C GLY A 147 -10.69 38.65 -11.61
N LEU A 148 -11.89 39.24 -11.79
CA LEU A 148 -12.90 38.68 -12.68
C LEU A 148 -12.46 38.76 -14.16
N ALA A 149 -11.79 39.85 -14.57
CA ALA A 149 -11.25 39.98 -15.93
C ALA A 149 -10.12 38.96 -16.19
N ALA A 150 -9.13 38.88 -15.30
CA ALA A 150 -8.05 37.90 -15.36
C ALA A 150 -8.57 36.45 -15.29
N GLY A 151 -9.57 36.19 -14.43
CA GLY A 151 -10.25 34.90 -14.31
C GLY A 151 -11.05 34.52 -15.56
N SER A 152 -11.67 35.48 -16.23
CA SER A 152 -12.36 35.27 -17.52
C SER A 152 -11.37 34.95 -18.63
N LEU A 153 -10.22 35.62 -18.64
CA LEU A 153 -9.12 35.37 -19.57
C LEU A 153 -8.55 33.94 -19.37
N LEU A 154 -8.38 33.51 -18.12
CA LEU A 154 -8.05 32.12 -17.76
C LEU A 154 -9.15 31.13 -18.16
N ALA A 155 -10.43 31.47 -17.97
CA ALA A 155 -11.56 30.61 -18.34
C ALA A 155 -11.60 30.38 -19.86
N CYS A 156 -11.33 31.41 -20.66
CA CYS A 156 -11.29 31.31 -22.12
C CYS A 156 -10.21 30.33 -22.60
N THR A 157 -9.04 30.28 -21.95
CA THR A 157 -7.95 29.39 -22.36
C THR A 157 -8.03 27.99 -21.77
N LEU A 158 -8.59 27.83 -20.56
CA LEU A 158 -8.67 26.56 -19.84
C LEU A 158 -10.00 25.82 -20.02
N ALA A 159 -11.12 26.54 -19.94
CA ALA A 159 -12.48 25.99 -19.98
C ALA A 159 -13.14 26.12 -21.35
N GLY A 160 -12.66 27.03 -22.21
CA GLY A 160 -13.27 27.35 -23.51
C GLY A 160 -14.43 28.34 -23.38
N TRP A 161 -14.92 28.83 -24.52
CA TRP A 161 -15.99 29.84 -24.56
C TRP A 161 -17.31 29.33 -23.94
N PRO A 162 -18.04 30.17 -23.19
CA PRO A 162 -19.32 29.80 -22.62
C PRO A 162 -20.37 29.88 -23.73
N GLY A 163 -20.70 28.73 -24.34
CA GLY A 163 -21.72 28.65 -25.40
C GLY A 163 -21.35 27.78 -26.59
N GLY A 164 -20.13 27.26 -26.68
CA GLY A 164 -19.77 26.28 -27.71
C GLY A 164 -20.23 24.87 -27.32
N THR A 165 -21.40 24.45 -27.77
CA THR A 165 -21.81 23.03 -27.84
C THR A 165 -20.87 22.28 -28.79
N THR A 166 -19.68 21.93 -28.30
CA THR A 166 -18.87 20.90 -28.95
C THR A 166 -19.39 19.55 -28.49
N GLY A 167 -20.29 19.03 -29.31
CA GLY A 167 -20.72 17.65 -29.26
C GLY A 167 -19.53 16.70 -29.43
N ALA A 168 -19.55 15.64 -28.62
CA ALA A 168 -19.06 14.29 -28.86
C ALA A 168 -18.54 13.73 -27.54
N ARG A 169 -19.42 12.98 -26.88
CA ARG A 169 -19.07 12.03 -25.84
C ARG A 169 -18.34 10.84 -26.51
N PRO A 170 -17.13 10.45 -26.08
CA PRO A 170 -16.81 9.04 -26.01
C PRO A 170 -17.35 8.56 -24.66
N GLY A 171 -18.36 7.70 -24.73
CA GLY A 171 -18.85 6.98 -23.55
C GLY A 171 -17.69 6.34 -22.81
N ALA A 172 -17.71 6.45 -21.49
CA ALA A 172 -16.92 5.60 -20.62
C ALA A 172 -17.42 4.16 -20.83
N ARG A 173 -16.89 3.50 -21.87
CA ARG A 173 -16.83 2.05 -21.93
C ARG A 173 -15.93 1.65 -20.77
N ARG A 174 -16.56 1.07 -19.76
CA ARG A 174 -15.95 0.16 -18.81
C ARG A 174 -15.37 -0.97 -19.66
N ALA A 175 -14.10 -0.84 -20.03
CA ALA A 175 -13.37 -1.88 -20.72
C ALA A 175 -12.94 -2.89 -19.65
N GLU A 176 -13.78 -3.89 -19.45
CA GLU A 176 -13.30 -5.23 -19.13
C GLU A 176 -12.33 -5.64 -20.25
N GLY A 177 -11.12 -6.04 -19.86
CA GLY A 177 -10.19 -6.81 -20.69
C GLY A 177 -9.66 -6.15 -21.98
N GLY A 178 -8.37 -5.78 -21.95
CA GLY A 178 -7.55 -5.84 -23.17
C GLY A 178 -6.89 -4.53 -23.61
N ALA A 179 -5.56 -4.51 -23.45
CA ALA A 179 -4.60 -3.72 -24.22
C ALA A 179 -4.72 -2.18 -24.18
N THR A 180 -4.52 -1.60 -23.01
CA THR A 180 -4.09 -0.19 -22.91
C THR A 180 -2.56 -0.14 -22.90
N VAL A 181 -1.98 0.45 -23.96
CA VAL A 181 -0.61 1.00 -24.03
C VAL A 181 0.40 0.28 -23.11
N THR A 182 0.99 -0.81 -23.60
CA THR A 182 2.07 -1.53 -22.94
C THR A 182 3.35 -0.68 -22.92
N THR A 183 3.39 0.35 -22.09
CA THR A 183 4.63 0.67 -21.39
C THR A 183 4.90 -0.56 -20.52
N ALA A 184 5.85 -1.41 -20.94
CA ALA A 184 6.23 -2.59 -20.17
C ALA A 184 6.41 -2.17 -18.71
N PRO A 185 5.64 -2.74 -17.76
CA PRO A 185 5.81 -2.41 -16.36
C PRO A 185 7.29 -2.63 -16.03
N THR A 186 7.87 -1.70 -15.27
CA THR A 186 9.23 -1.90 -14.76
C THR A 186 9.18 -3.15 -13.89
N HIS A 187 9.59 -4.30 -14.42
CA HIS A 187 9.60 -5.55 -13.68
C HIS A 187 10.54 -5.35 -12.50
N LEU A 188 9.97 -5.38 -11.31
CA LEU A 188 10.76 -5.46 -10.09
C LEU A 188 11.40 -6.84 -10.03
N PRO A 189 12.64 -6.94 -9.53
CA PRO A 189 13.28 -8.23 -9.34
C PRO A 189 12.37 -9.08 -8.45
N VAL A 190 12.36 -10.37 -8.71
CA VAL A 190 11.66 -11.38 -7.92
C VAL A 190 12.68 -12.12 -7.06
N GLY A 191 12.24 -12.71 -5.96
CA GLY A 191 13.12 -13.47 -5.09
C GLY A 191 13.81 -14.61 -5.85
N SER A 192 15.08 -14.86 -5.49
CA SER A 192 15.88 -15.89 -6.16
C SER A 192 16.70 -16.75 -5.21
N ALA A 193 16.93 -16.30 -3.97
CA ALA A 193 17.66 -17.05 -2.95
C ALA A 193 16.74 -17.36 -1.75
N PRO A 194 16.85 -18.54 -1.13
CA PRO A 194 16.06 -18.87 0.07
C PRO A 194 16.18 -17.81 1.17
N GLY A 195 15.04 -17.39 1.73
CA GLY A 195 14.99 -16.36 2.78
C GLY A 195 14.93 -14.91 2.29
N ASP A 196 14.98 -14.67 0.97
CA ASP A 196 14.78 -13.34 0.38
C ASP A 196 13.44 -12.70 0.81
N VAL A 197 12.38 -13.51 0.97
CA VAL A 197 11.06 -13.01 1.40
C VAL A 197 11.08 -12.34 2.77
N THR A 198 11.84 -12.87 3.74
CA THR A 198 12.01 -12.23 5.05
C THR A 198 12.61 -10.83 4.88
N ARG A 199 13.66 -10.73 4.06
CA ARG A 199 14.33 -9.45 3.76
C ARG A 199 13.39 -8.46 3.08
N TYR A 200 12.52 -8.92 2.18
CA TYR A 200 11.50 -8.07 1.56
C TYR A 200 10.44 -7.60 2.57
N LEU A 201 9.97 -8.47 3.47
CA LEU A 201 9.06 -8.06 4.55
C LEU A 201 9.71 -7.05 5.52
N CYS A 202 10.99 -7.27 5.85
CA CYS A 202 11.80 -6.32 6.62
C CYS A 202 11.93 -4.97 5.90
N ALA A 203 12.06 -4.96 4.57
CA ALA A 203 12.02 -3.73 3.78
C ALA A 203 10.62 -3.09 3.81
N GLY A 204 9.57 -3.90 3.72
CA GLY A 204 8.17 -3.49 3.87
C GLY A 204 7.91 -2.73 5.17
N ALA A 205 8.54 -3.13 6.27
CA ALA A 205 8.44 -2.44 7.56
C ALA A 205 8.80 -0.94 7.50
N TYR A 206 9.73 -0.56 6.60
CA TYR A 206 10.16 0.82 6.40
C TYR A 206 9.41 1.53 5.26
N LEU A 207 8.92 0.78 4.27
CA LEU A 207 8.31 1.31 3.05
C LEU A 207 6.78 1.46 3.17
N ASP A 208 6.13 0.63 3.98
CA ASP A 208 4.70 0.64 4.21
C ASP A 208 4.41 0.81 5.70
N GLU A 209 3.95 2.01 6.05
CA GLU A 209 3.59 2.37 7.43
C GLU A 209 2.38 1.55 7.92
N HIS A 210 1.44 1.20 7.04
CA HIS A 210 0.24 0.45 7.41
C HIS A 210 0.57 -1.02 7.73
N PHE A 211 1.41 -1.65 6.91
CA PHE A 211 1.91 -3.00 7.17
C PHE A 211 2.62 -3.06 8.53
N ALA A 212 3.57 -2.15 8.78
CA ALA A 212 4.31 -2.13 10.04
C ALA A 212 3.41 -1.88 11.25
N ASP A 213 2.46 -0.94 11.15
CA ASP A 213 1.52 -0.66 12.24
C ASP A 213 0.62 -1.87 12.54
N ARG A 214 0.12 -2.57 11.51
CA ARG A 214 -0.70 -3.78 11.70
C ARG A 214 0.07 -4.92 12.33
N VAL A 215 1.31 -5.16 11.89
CA VAL A 215 2.18 -6.17 12.52
C VAL A 215 2.39 -5.86 14.00
N LEU A 216 2.64 -4.60 14.35
CA LEU A 216 2.82 -4.21 15.76
C LEU A 216 1.52 -4.29 16.57
N GLU A 217 0.36 -3.93 16.01
CA GLU A 217 -0.92 -3.91 16.74
C GLU A 217 -1.60 -5.29 16.85
N GLU A 218 -1.34 -6.20 15.91
CA GLU A 218 -2.07 -7.48 15.82
C GLU A 218 -1.20 -8.72 16.02
N VAL A 219 0.10 -8.64 15.72
CA VAL A 219 1.03 -9.77 15.95
C VAL A 219 1.79 -9.57 17.25
N LEU A 220 2.30 -8.36 17.49
CA LEU A 220 3.08 -8.04 18.69
C LEU A 220 2.19 -7.65 19.89
N ALA A 221 1.31 -6.65 19.77
CA ALA A 221 0.55 -6.14 20.91
C ALA A 221 -0.58 -7.07 21.40
N ASP A 222 -0.89 -8.12 20.65
CA ASP A 222 -1.88 -9.15 21.02
C ASP A 222 -1.15 -10.31 21.69
N GLU A 223 -1.06 -10.28 23.02
CA GLU A 223 -0.33 -11.29 23.81
C GLU A 223 -1.15 -12.54 24.16
N THR A 224 -2.47 -12.45 24.09
CA THR A 224 -3.37 -13.56 24.46
C THR A 224 -3.58 -14.52 23.29
N SER A 225 -3.60 -13.99 22.07
CA SER A 225 -3.83 -14.79 20.86
C SER A 225 -2.57 -15.57 20.46
N ALA A 226 -2.80 -16.76 19.90
CA ALA A 226 -1.76 -17.56 19.27
C ALA A 226 -1.10 -16.81 18.10
N VAL A 227 0.14 -17.19 17.79
CA VAL A 227 0.88 -16.65 16.65
C VAL A 227 0.60 -17.53 15.43
N ALA A 228 0.13 -16.93 14.33
CA ALA A 228 -0.08 -17.63 13.07
C ALA A 228 1.25 -18.06 12.43
N ALA A 229 1.21 -19.15 11.66
CA ALA A 229 2.35 -19.60 10.89
C ALA A 229 2.76 -18.59 9.81
N ALA A 230 4.05 -18.52 9.51
CA ALA A 230 4.61 -17.67 8.46
C ALA A 230 5.56 -18.47 7.56
N PRO A 231 5.04 -19.38 6.70
CA PRO A 231 5.88 -20.29 5.93
C PRO A 231 6.85 -19.52 5.02
N GLY A 232 8.13 -19.91 5.06
CA GLY A 232 9.21 -19.30 4.29
C GLY A 232 9.73 -17.97 4.83
N ALA A 233 9.13 -17.39 5.87
CA ALA A 233 9.52 -16.11 6.46
C ALA A 233 9.87 -16.23 7.95
N ASP A 234 10.71 -15.31 8.43
CA ASP A 234 11.04 -15.17 9.85
C ASP A 234 10.23 -14.03 10.49
N PRO A 235 9.15 -14.33 11.23
CA PRO A 235 8.27 -13.30 11.77
C PRO A 235 8.95 -12.44 12.84
N ALA A 236 9.85 -13.02 13.64
CA ALA A 236 10.55 -12.27 14.69
C ALA A 236 11.47 -11.21 14.08
N ALA A 237 12.20 -11.56 13.01
CA ALA A 237 13.04 -10.61 12.28
C ALA A 237 12.22 -9.43 11.73
N VAL A 238 11.04 -9.70 11.15
CA VAL A 238 10.16 -8.67 10.60
C VAL A 238 9.61 -7.76 11.70
N VAL A 239 9.18 -8.31 12.84
CA VAL A 239 8.68 -7.52 13.97
C VAL A 239 9.78 -6.60 14.54
N ARG A 240 11.02 -7.08 14.68
CA ARG A 240 12.16 -6.25 15.10
C ARG A 240 12.40 -5.07 14.15
N HIS A 241 12.30 -5.29 12.85
CA HIS A 241 12.37 -4.23 11.85
C HIS A 241 11.17 -3.28 11.90
N CYS A 242 9.96 -3.77 12.20
CA CYS A 242 8.78 -2.94 12.42
C CYS A 242 8.95 -2.00 13.62
N LEU A 243 9.50 -2.50 14.73
CA LEU A 243 9.84 -1.70 15.92
C LEU A 243 10.87 -0.61 15.59
N THR A 244 11.94 -0.99 14.88
CA THR A 244 12.98 -0.04 14.45
C THR A 244 12.40 1.04 13.52
N ALA A 245 11.55 0.64 12.57
CA ALA A 245 10.87 1.56 11.67
C ALA A 245 9.91 2.50 12.41
N GLN A 246 9.18 1.99 13.41
CA GLN A 246 8.30 2.78 14.27
C GLN A 246 9.09 3.85 15.04
N ASP A 247 10.27 3.54 15.57
CA ASP A 247 11.11 4.52 16.28
C ASP A 247 11.61 5.64 15.36
N LEU A 248 12.05 5.30 14.15
CA LEU A 248 12.46 6.29 13.15
C LEU A 248 11.30 7.21 12.76
N ARG A 249 10.09 6.64 12.59
CA ARG A 249 8.88 7.41 12.30
C ARG A 249 8.45 8.26 13.49
N HIS A 250 8.52 7.74 14.71
CA HIS A 250 8.15 8.48 15.91
C HIS A 250 9.03 9.73 16.11
N ARG A 251 10.36 9.61 15.94
CA ARG A 251 11.26 10.77 16.01
C ARG A 251 10.97 11.80 14.92
N ARG A 252 10.64 11.37 13.70
CA ARG A 252 10.21 12.26 12.61
C ARG A 252 8.91 12.98 13.02
N ASP A 253 7.92 12.22 13.46
CA ASP A 253 6.57 12.72 13.74
C ASP A 253 6.56 13.64 14.97
N LEU A 254 7.39 13.40 15.99
CA LEU A 254 7.58 14.34 17.11
C LEU A 254 8.17 15.69 16.66
N ARG A 255 9.20 15.66 15.81
CA ARG A 255 9.80 16.90 15.25
C ARG A 255 8.77 17.68 14.43
N LEU A 256 8.02 16.99 13.60
CA LEU A 256 6.96 17.59 12.78
C LEU A 256 5.80 18.11 13.65
N ALA A 257 5.40 17.37 14.69
CA ALA A 257 4.39 17.81 15.64
C ALA A 257 4.84 19.06 16.42
N GLY A 258 6.12 19.14 16.80
CA GLY A 258 6.71 20.34 17.39
C GLY A 258 6.67 21.54 16.43
N ALA A 259 6.94 21.34 15.14
CA ALA A 259 6.81 22.39 14.14
C ALA A 259 5.36 22.86 13.95
N VAL A 260 4.39 21.94 13.94
CA VAL A 260 2.96 22.29 13.94
C VAL A 260 2.59 23.05 15.21
N GLY A 261 3.03 22.59 16.38
CA GLY A 261 2.80 23.24 17.66
C GLY A 261 3.34 24.67 17.71
N ALA A 262 4.55 24.90 17.18
CA ALA A 262 5.14 26.23 17.09
C ALA A 262 4.31 27.18 16.21
N VAL A 263 3.84 26.71 15.05
CA VAL A 263 2.96 27.52 14.17
C VAL A 263 1.62 27.78 14.84
N VAL A 264 1.00 26.77 15.46
CA VAL A 264 -0.30 26.93 16.14
C VAL A 264 -0.21 27.86 17.34
N LEU A 265 0.90 27.85 18.08
CA LEU A 265 1.10 28.74 19.23
C LEU A 265 1.27 30.21 18.80
N ILE A 266 1.93 30.46 17.66
CA ILE A 266 2.27 31.80 17.17
C ILE A 266 1.12 32.36 16.31
N ALA A 267 0.69 31.62 15.29
CA ALA A 267 -0.35 32.06 14.37
C ALA A 267 -1.11 30.85 13.75
N PRO A 268 -2.20 30.37 14.37
CA PRO A 268 -2.89 29.15 13.96
C PRO A 268 -3.32 29.10 12.48
N LEU A 269 -3.83 30.21 11.93
CA LEU A 269 -4.29 30.23 10.53
C LEU A 269 -3.13 30.12 9.53
N TRP A 270 -1.91 30.40 9.96
CA TRP A 270 -0.72 30.28 9.12
C TRP A 270 -0.32 28.84 8.83
N LEU A 271 -0.89 27.87 9.55
CA LEU A 271 -0.79 26.47 9.13
C LEU A 271 -1.28 26.31 7.69
N LEU A 272 -2.34 27.01 7.27
CA LEU A 272 -2.83 26.97 5.89
C LEU A 272 -1.79 27.51 4.90
N VAL A 273 -1.05 28.56 5.29
CA VAL A 273 0.04 29.13 4.50
C VAL A 273 1.19 28.12 4.38
N VAL A 274 1.59 27.47 5.47
CA VAL A 274 2.59 26.40 5.46
C VAL A 274 2.20 25.27 4.51
N LEU A 275 0.94 24.83 4.55
CA LEU A 275 0.44 23.79 3.66
C LEU A 275 0.41 24.23 2.20
N LEU A 276 0.05 25.49 1.94
CA LEU A 276 0.09 26.07 0.61
C LEU A 276 1.53 26.10 0.08
N VAL A 277 2.47 26.61 0.87
CA VAL A 277 3.90 26.65 0.54
C VAL A 277 4.44 25.25 0.23
N LEU A 278 4.00 24.24 0.98
CA LEU A 278 4.40 22.86 0.73
C LEU A 278 3.65 22.20 -0.45
N ALA A 279 2.43 22.64 -0.79
CA ALA A 279 1.62 22.08 -1.87
C ALA A 279 1.98 22.62 -3.25
N LEU A 280 2.38 23.89 -3.36
CA LEU A 280 2.69 24.55 -4.62
C LEU A 280 3.85 23.89 -5.39
N PRO A 281 5.00 23.56 -4.75
CA PRO A 281 6.09 22.87 -5.42
C PRO A 281 5.74 21.47 -5.90
N ARG A 282 4.81 20.76 -5.23
CA ARG A 282 4.39 19.40 -5.63
C ARG A 282 3.87 19.36 -7.06
N GLN A 283 3.06 20.35 -7.43
CA GLN A 283 2.48 20.45 -8.76
C GLN A 283 3.54 20.71 -9.85
N ALA A 284 4.67 21.33 -9.49
CA ALA A 284 5.80 21.48 -10.40
C ALA A 284 6.46 20.12 -10.71
N THR A 285 6.37 19.17 -9.77
CA THR A 285 6.98 17.84 -9.88
C THR A 285 6.09 16.77 -10.51
N GLU A 286 4.76 16.89 -10.48
CA GLU A 286 3.83 15.84 -10.92
C GLU A 286 3.76 15.65 -12.46
N GLY A 287 4.08 16.69 -13.25
CA GLY A 287 3.90 16.69 -14.70
C GLY A 287 5.15 16.45 -15.55
N ARG A 288 6.30 16.14 -14.95
CA ARG A 288 7.58 15.94 -15.66
C ARG A 288 8.08 14.50 -15.48
N ARG A 289 7.31 13.53 -15.96
CA ARG A 289 7.76 12.14 -16.05
C ARG A 289 8.76 12.03 -17.19
N SER A 290 9.93 11.45 -16.91
CA SER A 290 10.92 11.14 -17.94
C SER A 290 10.29 10.21 -18.99
N PRO A 291 10.56 10.39 -20.30
CA PRO A 291 10.06 9.52 -21.36
C PRO A 291 10.67 8.10 -21.34
N THR A 292 11.54 7.80 -20.38
CA THR A 292 12.09 6.45 -20.18
C THR A 292 10.97 5.45 -20.01
N THR A 293 10.74 4.63 -21.04
CA THR A 293 9.66 3.64 -21.10
C THR A 293 10.09 2.28 -20.53
N ARG A 294 11.40 2.05 -20.38
CA ARG A 294 12.00 0.79 -19.91
C ARG A 294 12.97 1.03 -18.74
N GLY A 295 12.45 1.54 -17.63
CA GLY A 295 13.23 1.78 -16.41
C GLY A 295 12.50 2.71 -15.46
N ARG A 296 13.02 2.85 -14.23
CA ARG A 296 12.43 3.79 -13.26
C ARG A 296 12.56 5.23 -13.78
N PRO A 297 11.46 5.97 -13.95
CA PRO A 297 11.51 7.35 -14.40
C PRO A 297 12.19 8.22 -13.34
N GLN A 298 13.42 8.62 -13.61
CA GLN A 298 14.15 9.56 -12.74
C GLN A 298 13.75 11.00 -13.08
N PRO A 299 13.54 11.88 -12.09
CA PRO A 299 13.16 13.25 -12.35
C PRO A 299 14.33 14.02 -13.00
N PRO A 300 14.09 14.76 -14.10
CA PRO A 300 15.11 15.60 -14.69
C PRO A 300 15.51 16.74 -13.72
N PRO A 301 16.76 17.24 -13.76
CA PRO A 301 17.25 18.25 -12.82
C PRO A 301 16.41 19.54 -12.84
N ALA A 302 15.82 19.88 -13.99
CA ALA A 302 14.93 21.03 -14.14
C ALA A 302 13.65 20.97 -13.27
N VAL A 303 13.30 19.80 -12.71
CA VAL A 303 12.19 19.67 -11.74
C VAL A 303 12.52 20.37 -10.44
N LEU A 304 13.77 20.24 -9.96
CA LEU A 304 14.19 20.86 -8.69
C LEU A 304 14.29 22.37 -8.81
N VAL A 305 14.79 22.89 -9.94
CA VAL A 305 14.78 24.34 -10.22
C VAL A 305 13.35 24.87 -10.22
N GLY A 306 12.43 24.18 -10.89
CA GLY A 306 11.02 24.53 -10.87
C GLY A 306 10.43 24.53 -9.46
N ALA A 307 10.73 23.51 -8.65
CA ALA A 307 10.28 23.40 -7.26
C ALA A 307 10.84 24.53 -6.39
N ALA A 308 12.13 24.86 -6.52
CA ALA A 308 12.79 25.93 -5.79
C ALA A 308 12.20 27.31 -6.13
N VAL A 309 11.99 27.60 -7.42
CA VAL A 309 11.33 28.84 -7.87
C VAL A 309 9.91 28.94 -7.29
N THR A 310 9.14 27.85 -7.33
CA THR A 310 7.79 27.86 -6.75
C THR A 310 7.78 28.00 -5.23
N ALA A 311 8.79 27.45 -4.54
CA ALA A 311 8.92 27.58 -3.09
C ALA A 311 9.31 29.01 -2.69
N GLY A 312 10.27 29.62 -3.41
CA GLY A 312 10.65 31.02 -3.20
C GLY A 312 9.47 31.98 -3.44
N MET A 313 8.69 31.72 -4.50
CA MET A 313 7.47 32.48 -4.76
C MET A 313 6.43 32.32 -3.65
N ALA A 314 6.22 31.10 -3.16
CA ALA A 314 5.28 30.87 -2.08
C ALA A 314 5.72 31.57 -0.78
N ALA A 315 7.02 31.66 -0.52
CA ALA A 315 7.58 32.43 0.59
C ALA A 315 7.36 33.94 0.43
N LEU A 316 7.52 34.49 -0.78
CA LEU A 316 7.20 35.89 -1.07
C LEU A 316 5.71 36.19 -0.89
N ILE A 317 4.84 35.29 -1.35
CA ILE A 317 3.38 35.39 -1.12
C ILE A 317 3.06 35.38 0.37
N ALA A 318 3.67 34.47 1.13
CA ALA A 318 3.48 34.39 2.58
C ALA A 318 3.96 35.68 3.28
N LEU A 319 5.10 36.23 2.87
CA LEU A 319 5.62 37.50 3.39
C LEU A 319 4.65 38.65 3.13
N GLY A 320 4.21 38.81 1.88
CA GLY A 320 3.24 39.84 1.52
C GLY A 320 1.92 39.71 2.28
N LEU A 321 1.42 38.48 2.45
CA LEU A 321 0.21 38.21 3.25
C LEU A 321 0.40 38.60 4.72
N GLY A 322 1.59 38.42 5.29
CA GLY A 322 1.86 38.78 6.68
C GLY A 322 1.89 40.27 6.94
N ILE A 323 2.54 41.01 6.05
CA ILE A 323 2.57 42.47 6.17
C ILE A 323 1.16 43.03 5.94
N ALA A 324 0.40 42.47 4.99
CA ALA A 324 -0.99 42.85 4.77
C ALA A 324 -1.89 42.56 5.97
N ALA A 325 -1.73 41.39 6.60
CA ALA A 325 -2.47 41.03 7.79
C ALA A 325 -2.18 42.01 8.93
N ALA A 326 -0.94 42.47 9.07
CA ALA A 326 -0.56 43.46 10.07
C ALA A 326 -1.16 44.86 9.85
N ALA A 327 -1.58 45.19 8.63
CA ALA A 327 -2.30 46.44 8.35
C ALA A 327 -3.78 46.39 8.79
N LEU A 328 -4.29 45.22 9.19
CA LEU A 328 -5.65 45.09 9.71
C LEU A 328 -5.71 45.58 11.17
N PRO A 329 -6.68 46.44 11.54
CA PRO A 329 -6.84 46.96 12.90
C PRO A 329 -7.51 45.90 13.79
N VAL A 330 -6.82 44.78 14.00
CA VAL A 330 -7.32 43.63 14.76
C VAL A 330 -6.35 43.30 15.89
N ASP A 331 -6.82 43.52 17.12
CA ASP A 331 -6.06 43.28 18.34
C ASP A 331 -6.58 42.06 19.09
N GLY A 332 -5.83 41.60 20.10
CA GLY A 332 -6.23 40.50 20.97
C GLY A 332 -6.34 39.16 20.24
N PHE A 333 -7.42 38.41 20.48
CA PHE A 333 -7.59 37.06 19.95
C PHE A 333 -7.61 36.97 18.41
N PRO A 334 -8.35 37.83 17.67
CA PRO A 334 -8.25 37.88 16.20
C PRO A 334 -6.85 38.20 15.68
N GLY A 335 -6.14 39.12 16.35
CA GLY A 335 -4.76 39.47 15.97
C GLY A 335 -3.76 38.33 16.19
N TRP A 336 -3.92 37.55 17.26
CA TRP A 336 -3.17 36.30 17.48
C TRP A 336 -3.49 35.24 16.42
N LEU A 337 -4.78 35.03 16.13
CA LEU A 337 -5.25 34.05 15.15
C LEU A 337 -4.70 34.31 13.74
N LEU A 338 -4.69 35.58 13.34
CA LEU A 338 -4.19 36.06 12.04
C LEU A 338 -2.67 36.33 12.06
N GLY A 339 -2.03 36.34 13.22
CA GLY A 339 -0.61 36.64 13.38
C GLY A 339 -0.26 38.08 13.02
N THR A 340 -1.08 39.07 13.37
CA THR A 340 -0.91 40.49 12.98
C THR A 340 0.09 41.26 13.85
N TYR A 341 0.45 40.70 15.01
CA TYR A 341 1.36 41.35 15.96
C TYR A 341 2.78 41.48 15.40
N LEU A 342 3.49 42.53 15.84
CA LEU A 342 4.86 42.85 15.39
C LEU A 342 4.99 42.84 13.84
N ALA A 343 4.07 43.53 13.16
CA ALA A 343 4.02 43.62 11.70
C ALA A 343 3.87 42.26 10.98
N GLY A 344 3.39 41.21 11.67
CA GLY A 344 3.24 39.86 11.12
C GLY A 344 4.54 39.13 10.83
N VAL A 345 5.69 39.73 11.16
CA VAL A 345 7.02 39.14 10.97
C VAL A 345 7.16 37.80 11.68
N PRO A 346 6.75 37.63 12.96
CA PRO A 346 6.87 36.34 13.64
C PRO A 346 6.06 35.22 12.96
N ALA A 347 4.87 35.55 12.43
CA ALA A 347 4.00 34.59 11.76
C ALA A 347 4.58 34.12 10.42
N VAL A 348 5.16 35.04 9.64
CA VAL A 348 5.88 34.70 8.39
C VAL A 348 7.11 33.85 8.70
N LEU A 349 7.95 34.28 9.65
CA LEU A 349 9.19 33.59 9.99
C LEU A 349 8.93 32.18 10.51
N VAL A 350 7.98 31.98 11.44
CA VAL A 350 7.66 30.64 11.93
C VAL A 350 7.13 29.75 10.82
N SER A 351 6.36 30.30 9.87
CA SER A 351 5.75 29.52 8.81
C SER A 351 6.77 29.05 7.78
N VAL A 352 7.64 29.95 7.33
CA VAL A 352 8.74 29.61 6.42
C VAL A 352 9.72 28.65 7.10
N ALA A 353 10.07 28.91 8.37
CA ALA A 353 10.93 28.03 9.15
C ALA A 353 10.30 26.65 9.35
N ALA A 354 9.01 26.56 9.68
CA ALA A 354 8.29 25.31 9.85
C ALA A 354 8.20 24.52 8.53
N ALA A 355 7.93 25.18 7.40
CA ALA A 355 7.90 24.53 6.09
C ALA A 355 9.29 23.96 5.71
N ALA A 356 10.34 24.76 5.88
CA ALA A 356 11.72 24.34 5.61
C ALA A 356 12.18 23.22 6.55
N PHE A 357 11.88 23.35 7.85
CA PHE A 357 12.20 22.34 8.87
C PHE A 357 11.44 21.04 8.63
N ALA A 358 10.16 21.11 8.24
CA ALA A 358 9.36 19.94 7.89
C ALA A 358 9.95 19.20 6.68
N TYR A 359 10.24 19.93 5.60
CA TYR A 359 10.87 19.35 4.42
C TYR A 359 12.23 18.73 4.73
N ALA A 360 13.08 19.43 5.49
CA ALA A 360 14.38 18.91 5.90
C ALA A 360 14.25 17.67 6.80
N THR A 361 13.27 17.63 7.70
CA THR A 361 13.02 16.48 8.58
C THR A 361 12.57 15.26 7.81
N VAL A 362 11.65 15.43 6.85
CA VAL A 362 11.18 14.35 5.97
C VAL A 362 12.30 13.87 5.05
N LEU A 363 13.05 14.79 4.43
CA LEU A 363 14.18 14.44 3.58
C LEU A 363 15.27 13.67 4.35
N ARG A 364 15.62 14.11 5.58
CA ARG A 364 16.57 13.38 6.43
C ARG A 364 16.07 11.99 6.78
N HIS A 365 14.77 11.84 7.04
CA HIS A 365 14.16 10.53 7.29
C HIS A 365 14.25 9.64 6.05
N ASP A 366 13.85 10.13 4.87
CA ASP A 366 13.93 9.38 3.62
C ASP A 366 15.36 8.96 3.27
N LEU A 367 16.33 9.85 3.46
CA LEU A 367 17.76 9.54 3.25
C LEU A 367 18.28 8.53 4.27
N ALA A 368 17.83 8.61 5.53
CA ALA A 368 18.21 7.64 6.55
C ALA A 368 17.62 6.25 6.25
N VAL A 369 16.36 6.19 5.81
CA VAL A 369 15.72 4.94 5.37
C VAL A 369 16.40 4.38 4.14
N ASP A 370 16.61 5.17 3.08
CA ASP A 370 17.30 4.70 1.86
C ASP A 370 18.73 4.22 2.16
N ARG A 371 19.47 4.94 3.01
CA ARG A 371 20.79 4.49 3.49
C ARG A 371 20.68 3.15 4.22
N LEU A 372 19.74 3.02 5.16
CA LEU A 372 19.51 1.78 5.89
C LEU A 372 19.23 0.62 4.91
N LEU A 373 18.28 0.81 3.99
CA LEU A 373 17.93 -0.20 2.98
C LEU A 373 19.17 -0.66 2.17
N ARG A 374 20.02 0.28 1.75
CA ARG A 374 21.27 0.03 1.00
C ARG A 374 22.36 -0.67 1.82
N THR A 375 22.43 -0.40 3.13
CA THR A 375 23.51 -0.90 3.98
C THR A 375 23.19 -2.19 4.72
N THR A 376 21.91 -2.46 4.99
CA THR A 376 21.51 -3.60 5.85
C THR A 376 20.52 -4.55 5.19
N LEU A 377 19.74 -4.11 4.19
CA LEU A 377 18.67 -4.94 3.59
C LEU A 377 18.95 -5.36 2.14
N THR A 378 20.16 -5.12 1.63
CA THR A 378 20.59 -5.75 0.36
C THR A 378 20.94 -7.21 0.59
N ARG A 379 20.91 -8.03 -0.48
CA ARG A 379 21.13 -9.47 -0.38
C ARG A 379 22.48 -9.82 0.23
N GLU A 380 23.51 -9.06 -0.12
CA GLU A 380 24.89 -9.31 0.30
C GLU A 380 25.15 -8.90 1.76
N THR A 381 24.39 -7.92 2.27
CA THR A 381 24.61 -7.34 3.60
C THR A 381 23.63 -7.83 4.66
N TYR A 382 22.52 -8.46 4.25
CA TYR A 382 21.44 -8.81 5.17
C TYR A 382 21.87 -9.88 6.17
N THR A 383 21.71 -9.55 7.44
CA THR A 383 21.87 -10.48 8.56
C THR A 383 20.60 -10.40 9.41
N PRO A 384 19.91 -11.53 9.68
CA PRO A 384 18.73 -11.53 10.55
C PRO A 384 19.05 -10.89 11.91
N PRO A 385 18.23 -9.94 12.38
CA PRO A 385 18.48 -9.31 13.67
C PRO A 385 18.31 -10.33 14.80
N ALA A 386 19.36 -10.47 15.60
CA ALA A 386 19.40 -11.32 16.78
C ALA A 386 19.60 -10.49 18.06
N GLY A 387 19.05 -10.97 19.18
CA GLY A 387 19.21 -10.35 20.50
C GLY A 387 18.05 -9.45 20.95
N PRO A 388 18.17 -8.86 22.16
CA PRO A 388 17.13 -8.03 22.76
C PRO A 388 16.94 -6.72 22.00
N VAL A 389 15.70 -6.23 21.96
CA VAL A 389 15.33 -5.01 21.24
C VAL A 389 15.46 -3.79 22.15
N GLY A 390 16.67 -3.26 22.34
CA GLY A 390 16.94 -2.00 23.05
C GLY A 390 16.28 -1.87 24.44
N ASP A 391 16.08 -0.63 24.90
CA ASP A 391 15.27 -0.33 26.10
C ASP A 391 13.78 -0.38 25.74
N ARG A 392 13.18 -1.57 25.83
CA ARG A 392 11.75 -1.80 25.62
C ARG A 392 11.13 -2.45 26.86
N PRO A 393 9.80 -2.31 27.06
CA PRO A 393 9.11 -3.02 28.12
C PRO A 393 9.30 -4.54 28.02
N ASP A 394 9.35 -5.22 29.16
CA ASP A 394 9.62 -6.66 29.24
C ASP A 394 8.63 -7.51 28.42
N TRP A 395 7.37 -7.08 28.31
CA TRP A 395 6.33 -7.77 27.54
C TRP A 395 6.70 -7.93 26.05
N VAL A 396 7.40 -6.94 25.46
CA VAL A 396 7.85 -6.98 24.06
C VAL A 396 8.86 -8.11 23.86
N GLY A 397 9.78 -8.29 24.82
CA GLY A 397 10.76 -9.37 24.81
C GLY A 397 10.10 -10.74 24.96
N GLY A 398 9.18 -10.86 25.91
CA GLY A 398 8.40 -12.09 26.14
C GLY A 398 7.60 -12.49 24.89
N ARG A 399 6.92 -11.54 24.25
CA ARG A 399 6.15 -11.82 23.03
C ARG A 399 7.04 -12.17 21.84
N LEU A 400 8.19 -11.52 21.67
CA LEU A 400 9.14 -11.89 20.62
C LEU A 400 9.66 -13.33 20.79
N ALA A 401 9.94 -13.75 22.03
CA ALA A 401 10.31 -15.13 22.32
C ALA A 401 9.18 -16.11 21.96
N ALA A 402 7.92 -15.77 22.27
CA ALA A 402 6.76 -16.58 21.88
C ALA A 402 6.60 -16.67 20.35
N ILE A 403 6.88 -15.59 19.60
CA ILE A 403 6.86 -15.58 18.13
C ILE A 403 7.99 -16.46 17.56
N GLU A 404 9.18 -16.43 18.16
CA GLU A 404 10.31 -17.28 17.77
C GLU A 404 10.02 -18.76 18.05
N GLU A 405 9.46 -19.08 19.21
CA GLU A 405 9.03 -20.44 19.55
C GLU A 405 7.94 -20.93 18.59
N ALA A 406 7.00 -20.05 18.23
CA ALA A 406 5.90 -20.38 17.34
C ALA A 406 6.34 -20.73 15.91
N ARG A 407 7.43 -20.12 15.44
CA ARG A 407 8.04 -20.44 14.14
C ARG A 407 8.47 -21.91 14.05
N GLU A 408 8.94 -22.48 15.15
CA GLU A 408 9.41 -23.87 15.24
C GLU A 408 8.38 -24.82 15.86
N GLY A 409 7.16 -24.34 16.08
CA GLY A 409 6.07 -25.11 16.66
C GLY A 409 5.38 -26.03 15.66
N ASN A 410 4.70 -27.05 16.19
CA ASN A 410 3.88 -28.00 15.42
C ASN A 410 2.37 -27.83 15.68
N VAL A 411 1.96 -26.77 16.37
CA VAL A 411 0.56 -26.45 16.64
C VAL A 411 0.19 -25.14 15.95
N THR A 412 -0.98 -25.10 15.32
CA THR A 412 -1.59 -23.86 14.83
C THR A 412 -2.98 -23.74 15.45
N VAL A 413 -3.11 -22.75 16.32
CA VAL A 413 -4.39 -22.40 16.93
C VAL A 413 -5.02 -21.28 16.10
N TYR A 414 -6.20 -21.52 15.55
CA TYR A 414 -6.86 -20.59 14.64
C TYR A 414 -8.13 -20.01 15.27
N SER A 415 -8.45 -18.78 14.87
CA SER A 415 -9.71 -18.12 15.19
C SER A 415 -10.68 -18.22 14.00
N GLY A 416 -11.98 -18.34 14.29
CA GLY A 416 -13.03 -18.37 13.27
C GLY A 416 -13.20 -19.72 12.57
N TYR A 417 -13.58 -19.70 11.30
CA TYR A 417 -13.99 -20.90 10.56
C TYR A 417 -12.83 -21.66 9.90
N SER A 418 -11.85 -20.94 9.34
CA SER A 418 -10.77 -21.57 8.56
C SER A 418 -9.57 -21.93 9.44
N PRO A 419 -9.07 -23.17 9.41
CA PRO A 419 -7.92 -23.57 10.20
C PRO A 419 -6.58 -23.04 9.66
N PHE A 420 -6.54 -22.66 8.37
CA PHE A 420 -5.30 -22.41 7.63
C PHE A 420 -4.81 -20.95 7.72
N VAL A 421 -4.96 -20.30 8.87
CA VAL A 421 -4.46 -18.93 9.10
C VAL A 421 -2.95 -18.85 8.88
N GLY A 422 -2.50 -17.90 8.07
CA GLY A 422 -1.10 -17.73 7.69
C GLY A 422 -0.69 -18.38 6.36
N TYR A 423 -1.58 -19.16 5.74
CA TYR A 423 -1.30 -19.90 4.50
C TYR A 423 -2.04 -19.36 3.27
N ALA A 424 -2.78 -18.26 3.39
CA ALA A 424 -3.70 -17.71 2.38
C ALA A 424 -4.96 -18.58 2.16
N ALA A 425 -5.88 -18.08 1.34
CA ALA A 425 -7.11 -18.79 1.00
C ALA A 425 -6.83 -20.08 0.21
N THR A 426 -7.70 -21.07 0.36
CA THR A 426 -7.63 -22.35 -0.34
C THR A 426 -7.71 -22.13 -1.86
N ASP A 427 -6.69 -22.61 -2.59
CA ASP A 427 -6.62 -22.56 -4.06
C ASP A 427 -7.40 -23.74 -4.66
N SER A 428 -7.20 -24.95 -4.12
CA SER A 428 -7.94 -26.15 -4.51
C SER A 428 -8.01 -27.15 -3.36
N GLN A 429 -9.04 -28.00 -3.35
CA GLN A 429 -9.25 -29.03 -2.34
C GLN A 429 -9.94 -30.25 -2.95
N TRP A 430 -9.66 -31.43 -2.41
CA TRP A 430 -10.38 -32.65 -2.75
C TRP A 430 -10.42 -33.62 -1.56
N SER A 431 -11.34 -34.57 -1.62
CA SER A 431 -11.45 -35.65 -0.64
C SER A 431 -11.74 -36.99 -1.30
N LEU A 432 -11.29 -38.05 -0.65
CA LEU A 432 -11.34 -39.42 -1.11
C LEU A 432 -11.74 -40.32 0.05
N ALA A 433 -12.63 -41.28 -0.19
CA ALA A 433 -12.98 -42.30 0.77
C ALA A 433 -12.79 -43.67 0.10
N VAL A 434 -11.86 -44.46 0.62
CA VAL A 434 -11.49 -45.76 0.06
C VAL A 434 -11.76 -46.87 1.08
N PRO A 435 -12.65 -47.83 0.76
CA PRO A 435 -12.89 -48.96 1.64
C PRO A 435 -11.65 -49.88 1.70
N LEU A 436 -11.24 -50.27 2.90
CA LEU A 436 -10.09 -51.16 3.12
C LEU A 436 -10.55 -52.63 3.01
N LEU A 437 -10.59 -53.11 1.78
CA LEU A 437 -10.92 -54.49 1.42
C LEU A 437 -9.64 -55.31 1.18
N PRO A 438 -9.62 -56.61 1.55
CA PRO A 438 -8.56 -57.52 1.14
C PRO A 438 -8.46 -57.59 -0.39
N ALA A 439 -7.24 -57.62 -0.93
CA ALA A 439 -7.05 -57.89 -2.35
C ALA A 439 -7.51 -59.31 -2.72
N GLU A 440 -8.21 -59.46 -3.85
CA GLU A 440 -8.58 -60.78 -4.35
C GLU A 440 -7.33 -61.60 -4.71
N ASN A 441 -7.29 -62.86 -4.25
CA ASN A 441 -6.27 -63.80 -4.68
C ASN A 441 -6.54 -64.20 -6.14
N THR A 442 -5.85 -63.57 -7.10
CA THR A 442 -5.82 -64.09 -8.47
C THR A 442 -5.24 -65.50 -8.46
N ALA A 443 -6.10 -66.48 -8.75
CA ALA A 443 -5.75 -67.89 -8.79
C ALA A 443 -4.54 -68.14 -9.71
N GLY A 444 -3.40 -68.53 -9.14
CA GLY A 444 -2.24 -69.02 -9.89
C GLY A 444 -0.90 -68.28 -9.70
N LEU A 445 -0.86 -67.12 -9.04
CA LEU A 445 0.40 -66.37 -8.82
C LEU A 445 0.65 -66.12 -7.33
N ARG A 446 1.54 -66.94 -6.74
CA ARG A 446 2.10 -66.90 -5.37
C ARG A 446 1.06 -66.78 -4.24
N ALA A 447 1.00 -67.79 -3.38
CA ALA A 447 0.24 -67.76 -2.13
C ALA A 447 0.67 -66.55 -1.27
N ARG A 448 -0.13 -65.48 -1.28
CA ARG A 448 -0.03 -64.39 -0.30
C ARG A 448 -0.63 -64.88 1.02
N PRO A 449 -0.10 -64.47 2.18
CA PRO A 449 -0.65 -64.86 3.48
C PRO A 449 -2.13 -64.47 3.61
N ALA A 450 -2.84 -65.19 4.50
CA ALA A 450 -4.30 -65.32 4.60
C ALA A 450 -5.07 -64.06 5.09
N GLY A 451 -4.72 -62.87 4.61
CA GLY A 451 -5.38 -61.61 4.91
C GLY A 451 -4.44 -60.41 4.77
N PRO A 452 -4.98 -59.18 4.64
CA PRO A 452 -4.15 -57.97 4.60
C PRO A 452 -3.47 -57.76 5.96
N GLU A 453 -2.24 -57.27 5.94
CA GLU A 453 -1.50 -56.93 7.15
C GLU A 453 -2.11 -55.65 7.77
N PRO A 454 -2.50 -55.66 9.05
CA PRO A 454 -3.05 -54.49 9.71
C PRO A 454 -1.96 -53.40 9.84
N PHE A 455 -2.36 -52.14 9.70
CA PHE A 455 -1.47 -51.00 9.86
C PHE A 455 -2.11 -49.93 10.74
N THR A 456 -1.28 -49.12 11.37
CA THR A 456 -1.73 -47.92 12.10
C THR A 456 -1.61 -46.68 11.23
N LEU A 457 -2.44 -45.67 11.49
CA LEU A 457 -2.38 -44.42 10.71
C LEU A 457 -0.99 -43.73 10.77
N PRO A 458 -0.30 -43.67 11.92
CA PRO A 458 1.06 -43.14 11.99
C PRO A 458 2.05 -43.84 11.06
N GLU A 459 1.94 -45.16 10.84
CA GLU A 459 2.79 -45.89 9.88
C GLU A 459 2.59 -45.40 8.44
N LEU A 460 1.33 -45.19 8.03
CA LEU A 460 1.02 -44.68 6.69
C LEU A 460 1.53 -43.25 6.50
N VAL A 461 1.29 -42.38 7.48
CA VAL A 461 1.77 -40.99 7.45
C VAL A 461 3.30 -40.95 7.45
N GLY A 462 3.95 -41.80 8.22
CA GLY A 462 5.41 -41.97 8.25
C GLY A 462 5.96 -42.33 6.87
N GLU A 463 5.38 -43.32 6.19
CA GLU A 463 5.80 -43.69 4.83
C GLU A 463 5.64 -42.53 3.84
N ILE A 464 4.52 -41.80 3.90
CA ILE A 464 4.29 -40.65 3.01
C ILE A 464 5.34 -39.56 3.30
N ARG A 465 5.57 -39.25 4.57
CA ARG A 465 6.56 -38.26 5.04
C ARG A 465 7.96 -38.62 4.53
N ASP A 466 8.38 -39.87 4.71
CA ASP A 466 9.69 -40.35 4.31
C ASP A 466 9.85 -40.32 2.78
N ARG A 467 8.80 -40.68 2.04
CA ARG A 467 8.81 -40.64 0.58
C ARG A 467 8.89 -39.21 0.03
N LEU A 468 8.20 -38.25 0.64
CA LEU A 468 8.27 -36.84 0.27
C LEU A 468 9.62 -36.23 0.63
N ARG A 469 10.19 -36.57 1.80
CA ARG A 469 11.55 -36.16 2.18
C ARG A 469 12.62 -36.76 1.26
N ALA A 470 12.45 -38.04 0.86
CA ALA A 470 13.34 -38.68 -0.10
C ALA A 470 13.27 -38.04 -1.50
N LEU A 471 12.12 -37.46 -1.86
CA LEU A 471 11.98 -36.69 -3.10
C LEU A 471 12.77 -35.37 -3.03
N ALA A 472 12.75 -34.68 -1.88
CA ALA A 472 13.55 -33.48 -1.64
C ALA A 472 15.06 -33.76 -1.67
N ALA A 473 15.50 -34.90 -1.13
CA ALA A 473 16.91 -35.28 -1.06
C ALA A 473 17.54 -35.62 -2.43
N ARG A 474 16.74 -35.99 -3.43
CA ARG A 474 17.21 -36.34 -4.80
C ARG A 474 17.47 -35.09 -5.66
N GLY A 475 18.10 -34.06 -5.08
CA GLY A 475 18.49 -32.81 -5.74
C GLY A 475 19.23 -33.00 -7.08
N PRO A 476 19.42 -31.93 -7.85
CA PRO A 476 19.51 -31.93 -9.32
C PRO A 476 20.54 -32.94 -9.86
N GLY A 477 20.05 -34.12 -10.26
CA GLY A 477 20.88 -35.22 -10.75
C GLY A 477 20.31 -35.81 -12.04
N THR A 478 21.07 -35.65 -13.11
CA THR A 478 20.98 -36.34 -14.42
C THR A 478 19.88 -35.90 -15.41
N GLY A 479 20.22 -34.91 -16.24
CA GLY A 479 19.81 -34.83 -17.66
C GLY A 479 18.34 -34.54 -18.01
N THR A 480 17.43 -34.50 -17.04
CA THR A 480 16.03 -34.10 -17.24
C THR A 480 15.68 -32.92 -16.33
N PRO A 481 14.91 -31.92 -16.79
CA PRO A 481 14.54 -30.74 -16.00
C PRO A 481 13.49 -31.11 -14.92
N ALA A 482 13.92 -31.85 -13.91
CA ALA A 482 13.16 -32.11 -12.70
C ALA A 482 13.15 -30.84 -11.82
N PRO A 483 12.01 -30.50 -11.18
CA PRO A 483 11.85 -29.28 -10.42
C PRO A 483 12.71 -29.26 -9.15
N ASP A 484 13.16 -28.06 -8.76
CA ASP A 484 13.93 -27.82 -7.54
C ASP A 484 13.06 -28.04 -6.29
N LEU A 485 12.97 -29.29 -5.86
CA LEU A 485 12.34 -29.70 -4.59
C LEU A 485 13.34 -29.68 -3.43
N GLY A 486 14.55 -29.16 -3.63
CA GLY A 486 15.58 -29.09 -2.59
C GLY A 486 15.17 -28.23 -1.40
N SER A 487 14.19 -27.34 -1.57
CA SER A 487 13.64 -26.48 -0.51
C SER A 487 12.37 -27.02 0.16
N LEU A 488 11.88 -28.21 -0.23
CA LEU A 488 10.65 -28.80 0.30
C LEU A 488 10.79 -29.11 1.81
N THR A 489 9.85 -28.58 2.61
CA THR A 489 9.73 -28.87 4.03
C THR A 489 8.49 -29.71 4.29
N VAL A 490 8.64 -30.76 5.11
CA VAL A 490 7.54 -31.63 5.55
C VAL A 490 7.49 -31.63 7.07
N GLU A 491 6.36 -31.19 7.60
CA GLU A 491 6.11 -31.05 9.03
C GLU A 491 4.77 -31.67 9.43
N ASP A 492 4.73 -32.21 10.65
CA ASP A 492 3.48 -32.60 11.28
C ASP A 492 2.89 -31.38 11.96
N ARG A 493 1.63 -31.07 11.65
CA ARG A 493 0.97 -29.89 12.18
C ARG A 493 -0.41 -30.23 12.72
N VAL A 494 -0.70 -29.78 13.93
CA VAL A 494 -1.99 -29.97 14.59
C VAL A 494 -2.75 -28.64 14.54
N PHE A 495 -3.92 -28.65 13.92
CA PHE A 495 -4.82 -27.50 13.88
C PHE A 495 -5.91 -27.65 14.95
N VAL A 496 -6.08 -26.59 15.75
CA VAL A 496 -7.06 -26.54 16.86
C VAL A 496 -7.82 -25.23 16.85
N SER A 497 -9.13 -25.28 17.09
CA SER A 497 -9.95 -24.08 17.22
C SER A 497 -9.67 -23.37 18.55
N GLY A 498 -9.36 -22.08 18.48
CA GLY A 498 -9.04 -21.21 19.63
C GLY A 498 -10.07 -21.22 20.75
N THR A 499 -11.35 -21.40 20.38
CA THR A 499 -12.50 -21.45 21.31
C THR A 499 -12.63 -22.77 22.08
N THR A 500 -11.89 -23.81 21.69
CA THR A 500 -12.00 -25.17 22.25
C THR A 500 -10.79 -25.57 23.11
N LEU A 501 -9.86 -24.63 23.36
CA LEU A 501 -8.66 -24.89 24.14
C LEU A 501 -8.91 -25.04 25.63
N GLY A 502 -9.94 -24.37 26.17
CA GLY A 502 -10.24 -24.39 27.61
C GLY A 502 -10.47 -25.80 28.18
N ASP A 503 -10.82 -26.76 27.31
CA ASP A 503 -11.11 -28.15 27.69
C ASP A 503 -9.87 -29.07 27.74
N ASP A 504 -8.67 -28.60 27.35
CA ASP A 504 -7.46 -29.44 27.28
C ASP A 504 -6.19 -28.73 27.73
N GLU A 505 -5.68 -29.18 28.88
CA GLU A 505 -4.47 -28.66 29.52
C GLU A 505 -3.21 -28.75 28.65
N ARG A 506 -3.17 -29.66 27.67
CA ARG A 506 -2.01 -29.80 26.76
C ARG A 506 -1.77 -28.57 25.89
N PHE A 507 -2.81 -27.77 25.68
CA PHE A 507 -2.75 -26.55 24.87
C PHE A 507 -2.68 -25.28 25.72
N LEU A 508 -2.82 -25.39 27.04
CA LEU A 508 -2.65 -24.28 27.97
C LEU A 508 -1.16 -24.13 28.27
N GLY A 509 -0.56 -23.04 27.75
CA GLY A 509 0.85 -22.74 27.95
C GLY A 509 1.18 -22.28 29.38
N THR A 510 2.48 -22.17 29.69
CA THR A 510 2.97 -21.50 30.92
C THR A 510 2.88 -19.98 30.83
N THR A 511 2.63 -19.44 29.64
CA THR A 511 2.40 -18.03 29.37
C THR A 511 0.91 -17.78 29.11
N VAL A 512 0.51 -16.52 28.93
CA VAL A 512 -0.89 -16.15 28.61
C VAL A 512 -1.33 -16.69 27.24
N SER A 513 -0.38 -16.96 26.34
CA SER A 513 -0.60 -17.55 25.02
C SER A 513 -0.71 -19.08 25.08
N PRO A 514 -1.43 -19.70 24.12
CA PRO A 514 -1.52 -21.16 24.05
C PRO A 514 -0.20 -21.83 23.66
N ALA A 515 -0.08 -23.12 24.00
CA ALA A 515 1.10 -23.92 23.71
C ALA A 515 1.32 -24.05 22.19
N VAL A 516 2.58 -23.85 21.75
CA VAL A 516 2.91 -23.87 20.32
C VAL A 516 3.57 -25.18 19.88
N ARG A 517 3.92 -26.04 20.85
CA ARG A 517 4.54 -27.34 20.60
C ARG A 517 3.87 -28.44 21.42
N LEU A 518 3.54 -29.54 20.74
CA LEU A 518 3.12 -30.80 21.35
C LEU A 518 4.21 -31.87 21.20
N PRO A 519 4.37 -32.77 22.19
CA PRO A 519 5.25 -33.92 22.07
C PRO A 519 4.74 -34.90 21.00
N ALA A 520 5.64 -35.69 20.42
CA ALA A 520 5.31 -36.64 19.36
C ALA A 520 4.20 -37.63 19.76
N GLU A 521 4.22 -38.10 21.00
CA GLU A 521 3.20 -39.01 21.56
C GLU A 521 1.79 -38.40 21.53
N ALA A 522 1.67 -37.11 21.85
CA ALA A 522 0.38 -36.41 21.79
C ALA A 522 -0.10 -36.22 20.35
N VAL A 523 0.81 -35.98 19.41
CA VAL A 523 0.48 -35.89 17.98
C VAL A 523 -0.02 -37.24 17.46
N GLU A 524 0.65 -38.34 17.82
CA GLU A 524 0.22 -39.69 17.43
C GLU A 524 -1.15 -40.06 18.02
N GLU A 525 -1.43 -39.69 19.27
CA GLU A 525 -2.75 -39.89 19.86
C GLU A 525 -3.85 -39.18 19.06
N ILE A 526 -3.60 -37.93 18.65
CA ILE A 526 -4.53 -37.13 17.82
C ILE A 526 -4.73 -37.77 16.45
N MET A 527 -3.68 -38.34 15.86
CA MET A 527 -3.77 -39.08 14.59
C MET A 527 -4.65 -40.33 14.74
N LEU A 528 -4.49 -41.09 15.82
CA LEU A 528 -5.27 -42.30 16.08
C LEU A 528 -6.75 -42.01 16.37
N ARG A 529 -7.05 -40.84 16.96
CA ARG A 529 -8.40 -40.43 17.34
C ARG A 529 -8.69 -38.99 16.90
N PRO A 530 -8.95 -38.76 15.60
CA PRO A 530 -9.26 -37.42 15.11
C PRO A 530 -10.62 -36.97 15.67
N THR A 531 -10.62 -36.09 16.67
CA THR A 531 -11.83 -35.44 17.19
C THR A 531 -12.20 -34.25 16.30
N GLY A 532 -13.47 -33.82 16.34
CA GLY A 532 -13.94 -32.71 15.49
C GLY A 532 -13.19 -31.39 15.72
N THR A 533 -12.66 -31.18 16.92
CA THR A 533 -12.03 -29.92 17.35
C THR A 533 -10.53 -29.84 17.08
N ARG A 534 -9.86 -30.96 16.80
CA ARG A 534 -8.39 -31.04 16.65
C ARG A 534 -8.02 -32.02 15.56
N ARG A 535 -7.22 -31.58 14.60
CA ARG A 535 -6.85 -32.44 13.48
C ARG A 535 -5.36 -32.35 13.18
N HIS A 536 -4.76 -33.53 13.03
CA HIS A 536 -3.43 -33.65 12.45
C HIS A 536 -3.51 -33.49 10.93
N PHE A 537 -2.57 -32.73 10.40
CA PHE A 537 -2.27 -32.63 8.99
C PHE A 537 -0.77 -32.82 8.79
N LEU A 538 -0.42 -33.55 7.74
CA LEU A 538 0.94 -33.53 7.22
C LEU A 538 1.05 -32.33 6.28
N ALA A 539 1.75 -31.29 6.72
CA ALA A 539 1.91 -30.05 5.97
C ALA A 539 3.21 -30.10 5.14
N VAL A 540 3.07 -29.78 3.87
CA VAL A 540 4.17 -29.76 2.90
C VAL A 540 4.28 -28.36 2.33
N HIS A 541 5.40 -27.68 2.57
CA HIS A 541 5.66 -26.35 2.03
C HIS A 541 6.83 -26.40 1.06
N VAL A 542 6.72 -25.69 -0.05
CA VAL A 542 7.79 -25.60 -1.03
C VAL A 542 8.05 -24.13 -1.34
N PRO A 543 8.94 -23.43 -0.62
CA PRO A 543 9.24 -22.05 -0.91
C PRO A 543 9.93 -21.95 -2.27
N LEU A 544 9.26 -21.26 -3.19
CA LEU A 544 9.73 -20.94 -4.54
C LEU A 544 10.12 -19.46 -4.62
N TRP A 545 10.93 -19.10 -5.62
CA TRP A 545 11.30 -17.70 -5.87
C TRP A 545 11.83 -17.00 -4.60
N GLY A 546 12.74 -17.66 -3.88
CA GLY A 546 13.31 -17.16 -2.62
C GLY A 546 12.33 -17.06 -1.45
N GLY A 547 11.20 -17.76 -1.51
CA GLY A 547 10.11 -17.74 -0.53
C GLY A 547 9.02 -16.71 -0.83
N ASP A 548 9.13 -15.99 -1.95
CA ASP A 548 8.12 -15.02 -2.39
C ASP A 548 6.79 -15.73 -2.67
N VAL A 549 6.84 -16.94 -3.26
CA VAL A 549 5.66 -17.79 -3.46
C VAL A 549 5.84 -19.10 -2.71
N VAL A 550 4.86 -19.47 -1.88
CA VAL A 550 4.93 -20.69 -1.07
C VAL A 550 3.66 -21.52 -1.26
N PRO A 551 3.65 -22.48 -2.21
CA PRO A 551 2.63 -23.51 -2.28
C PRO A 551 2.74 -24.42 -1.05
N SER A 552 1.61 -24.61 -0.40
CA SER A 552 1.42 -25.39 0.82
C SER A 552 0.35 -26.44 0.55
N THR A 553 0.65 -27.69 0.85
CA THR A 553 -0.30 -28.80 0.73
C THR A 553 -0.51 -29.42 2.10
N PHE A 554 -1.75 -29.45 2.56
CA PHE A 554 -2.15 -30.02 3.82
C PHE A 554 -2.84 -31.35 3.58
N LEU A 555 -2.26 -32.43 4.08
CA LEU A 555 -2.78 -33.77 3.92
C LEU A 555 -3.37 -34.26 5.24
N HIS A 556 -4.68 -34.45 5.28
CA HIS A 556 -5.38 -35.08 6.39
C HIS A 556 -5.74 -36.51 6.02
N LEU A 557 -5.40 -37.45 6.90
CA LEU A 557 -5.77 -38.85 6.79
C LEU A 557 -6.55 -39.27 8.03
N ALA A 558 -7.57 -40.10 7.85
CA ALA A 558 -8.30 -40.72 8.95
C ALA A 558 -8.78 -42.11 8.56
N VAL A 559 -8.81 -43.05 9.50
CA VAL A 559 -9.38 -44.38 9.29
C VAL A 559 -10.62 -44.53 10.17
N VAL A 560 -11.79 -44.59 9.56
CA VAL A 560 -13.08 -44.71 10.26
C VAL A 560 -13.87 -45.85 9.63
N GLY A 561 -14.36 -46.79 10.45
CA GLY A 561 -15.21 -47.88 9.95
C GLY A 561 -14.60 -48.69 8.81
N ARG A 562 -13.30 -49.04 8.90
CA ARG A 562 -12.52 -49.73 7.85
C ARG A 562 -12.45 -48.96 6.51
N THR A 563 -12.68 -47.65 6.52
CA THR A 563 -12.54 -46.79 5.33
C THR A 563 -11.41 -45.80 5.59
N LEU A 564 -10.49 -45.69 4.64
CA LEU A 564 -9.45 -44.66 4.64
C LEU A 564 -10.01 -43.39 4.00
N HIS A 565 -10.11 -42.34 4.80
CA HIS A 565 -10.43 -40.99 4.36
C HIS A 565 -9.13 -40.24 4.10
N LEU A 566 -9.01 -39.65 2.92
CA LEU A 566 -7.92 -38.78 2.52
C LEU A 566 -8.52 -37.44 2.12
N HIS A 567 -8.02 -36.36 2.72
CA HIS A 567 -8.42 -35.00 2.38
C HIS A 567 -7.17 -34.17 2.15
N THR A 568 -7.16 -33.40 1.07
CA THR A 568 -6.02 -32.56 0.72
C THR A 568 -6.51 -31.16 0.39
N ASP A 569 -5.88 -30.18 1.04
CA ASP A 569 -6.08 -28.75 0.81
C ASP A 569 -4.79 -28.14 0.26
N HIS A 570 -4.90 -27.43 -0.85
CA HIS A 570 -3.80 -26.69 -1.46
C HIS A 570 -4.00 -25.20 -1.22
N HIS A 571 -2.98 -24.57 -0.66
CA HIS A 571 -2.93 -23.16 -0.33
C HIS A 571 -1.69 -22.55 -0.99
N VAL A 572 -1.87 -21.46 -1.74
CA VAL A 572 -0.74 -20.81 -2.43
C VAL A 572 -0.59 -19.40 -1.90
N LEU A 573 0.43 -19.21 -1.07
CA LEU A 573 0.80 -17.90 -0.59
C LEU A 573 1.51 -17.12 -1.70
N GLY A 574 0.88 -16.04 -2.17
CA GLY A 574 1.38 -15.21 -3.26
C GLY A 574 2.58 -14.32 -2.90
N PRO A 575 3.15 -13.63 -3.91
CA PRO A 575 4.30 -12.76 -3.73
C PRO A 575 4.01 -11.59 -2.80
N VAL A 576 5.03 -11.05 -2.13
CA VAL A 576 4.90 -9.79 -1.38
C VAL A 576 4.71 -8.60 -2.33
N PRO A 577 4.18 -7.44 -1.89
CA PRO A 577 4.06 -6.27 -2.75
C PRO A 577 5.35 -5.95 -3.51
N ALA A 578 5.24 -5.65 -4.80
CA ALA A 578 6.38 -5.35 -5.66
C ALA A 578 7.28 -4.23 -5.09
N ALA A 579 6.69 -3.26 -4.39
CA ALA A 579 7.41 -2.16 -3.76
C ALA A 579 8.50 -2.64 -2.78
N TYR A 580 8.34 -3.81 -2.15
CA TYR A 580 9.27 -4.33 -1.14
C TYR A 580 10.54 -4.92 -1.77
N HIS A 581 10.46 -5.35 -3.03
CA HIS A 581 11.59 -5.82 -3.83
C HIS A 581 12.54 -4.68 -4.27
N VAL A 582 12.24 -3.42 -3.88
CA VAL A 582 13.10 -2.28 -4.19
C VAL A 582 14.54 -2.47 -3.72
N VAL A 583 14.76 -3.17 -2.61
CA VAL A 583 16.08 -3.37 -2.00
C VAL A 583 17.08 -4.06 -2.92
N ASP A 584 16.61 -4.88 -3.86
CA ASP A 584 17.47 -5.54 -4.85
C ASP A 584 17.90 -4.62 -5.99
N LEU A 585 17.25 -3.46 -6.12
CA LEU A 585 17.62 -2.40 -7.05
C LEU A 585 18.52 -1.35 -6.38
N LEU A 586 18.68 -1.40 -5.06
CA LEU A 586 19.49 -0.46 -4.28
C LEU A 586 20.94 -0.97 -4.19
N GLY A 587 21.59 -1.14 -5.33
CA GLY A 587 23.02 -1.47 -5.39
C GLY A 587 23.91 -0.22 -5.27
N GLY A 588 24.96 -0.32 -4.46
CA GLY A 588 26.01 0.69 -4.34
C GLY A 588 25.58 2.04 -3.75
N ASP A 589 26.48 3.02 -3.88
CA ASP A 589 26.29 4.37 -3.36
C ASP A 589 25.09 5.09 -3.97
N LEU A 590 24.56 6.06 -3.21
CA LEU A 590 23.42 6.87 -3.63
C LEU A 590 23.79 7.71 -4.86
N THR A 591 23.37 7.25 -6.04
CA THR A 591 23.61 7.98 -7.29
C THR A 591 22.97 9.38 -7.25
N PRO A 592 23.53 10.38 -7.95
CA PRO A 592 22.97 11.74 -7.97
C PRO A 592 21.51 11.77 -8.46
N ALA A 593 21.13 10.85 -9.36
CA ALA A 593 19.77 10.79 -9.88
C ALA A 593 18.78 10.15 -8.89
N ALA A 594 19.19 9.14 -8.13
CA ALA A 594 18.41 8.59 -7.02
C ALA A 594 18.24 9.63 -5.90
N HIS A 595 19.30 10.39 -5.58
CA HIS A 595 19.24 11.50 -4.63
C HIS A 595 18.21 12.56 -5.05
N ARG A 596 18.19 12.96 -6.33
CA ARG A 596 17.14 13.85 -6.87
C ARG A 596 15.74 13.25 -6.77
N GLY A 597 15.62 11.94 -6.98
CA GLY A 597 14.38 11.18 -6.77
C GLY A 597 13.85 11.35 -5.36
N LEU A 598 14.71 11.18 -4.35
CA LEU A 598 14.37 11.34 -2.94
C LEU A 598 13.98 12.79 -2.59
N LEU A 599 14.72 13.79 -3.10
CA LEU A 599 14.36 15.21 -2.93
C LEU A 599 12.94 15.52 -3.44
N VAL A 600 12.63 15.04 -4.64
CA VAL A 600 11.30 15.22 -5.24
C VAL A 600 10.23 14.42 -4.48
N ASN A 601 10.55 13.20 -4.04
CA ASN A 601 9.60 12.37 -3.30
C ASN A 601 9.27 12.99 -1.93
N ALA A 602 10.28 13.38 -1.15
CA ALA A 602 10.13 14.08 0.13
C ALA A 602 9.18 15.27 0.01
N LEU A 603 9.40 16.12 -1.01
CA LEU A 603 8.57 17.29 -1.26
C LEU A 603 7.08 16.94 -1.48
N ARG A 604 6.81 15.84 -2.18
CA ARG A 604 5.45 15.37 -2.50
C ARG A 604 4.67 14.91 -1.28
N HIS A 605 5.30 14.30 -0.29
CA HIS A 605 4.57 13.79 0.88
C HIS A 605 4.78 14.61 2.16
N THR A 606 5.71 15.58 2.20
CA THR A 606 6.00 16.40 3.41
C THR A 606 4.74 17.01 4.06
N GLY A 607 3.80 17.51 3.27
CA GLY A 607 2.61 18.25 3.74
C GLY A 607 1.56 17.32 4.35
N PRO A 608 1.13 16.26 3.64
CA PRO A 608 0.34 15.19 4.26
C PRO A 608 0.99 14.65 5.53
N THR A 609 2.29 14.38 5.52
CA THR A 609 3.03 13.90 6.70
C THR A 609 2.97 14.92 7.84
N LEU A 610 3.25 16.21 7.58
CA LEU A 610 3.18 17.29 8.57
C LEU A 610 1.81 17.39 9.24
N LEU A 611 0.72 17.31 8.46
CA LEU A 611 -0.65 17.36 8.98
C LEU A 611 -0.99 16.18 9.89
N SER A 612 -0.55 14.99 9.49
CA SER A 612 -0.82 13.76 10.25
C SER A 612 0.12 13.58 11.46
N ALA A 613 1.23 14.32 11.53
CA ALA A 613 2.28 14.08 12.51
C ALA A 613 1.84 14.23 13.97
N PRO A 614 1.06 15.27 14.38
CA PRO A 614 0.57 15.36 15.76
C PRO A 614 -0.27 14.16 16.17
N PHE A 615 -1.15 13.69 15.28
CA PHE A 615 -2.00 12.52 15.54
C PHE A 615 -1.21 11.23 15.62
N ARG A 616 -0.21 11.05 14.75
CA ARG A 616 0.70 9.89 14.78
C ARG A 616 1.59 9.87 16.02
N ALA A 617 2.16 11.01 16.38
CA ALA A 617 2.94 11.18 17.60
C ALA A 617 2.09 10.86 18.84
N LEU A 618 0.84 11.34 18.88
CA LEU A 618 -0.10 11.04 19.96
C LEU A 618 -0.52 9.56 19.99
N ARG A 619 -0.77 8.93 18.83
CA ARG A 619 -1.11 7.50 18.73
C ARG A 619 0.03 6.63 19.24
N HIS A 620 1.28 7.01 18.97
CA HIS A 620 2.47 6.32 19.48
C HIS A 620 2.68 6.56 20.97
N ALA A 621 2.56 7.80 21.46
CA ALA A 621 2.65 8.11 22.89
C ALA A 621 1.58 7.39 23.74
N ARG A 622 0.44 7.05 23.12
CA ARG A 622 -0.62 6.25 23.74
C ARG A 622 -0.54 4.77 23.39
N PHE A 623 0.52 4.28 22.75
CA PHE A 623 0.64 2.88 22.35
C PHE A 623 0.65 1.97 23.58
N ASP A 624 1.56 2.20 24.53
CA ASP A 624 1.68 1.40 25.75
C ASP A 624 0.39 1.48 26.58
N ALA A 625 -0.14 2.69 26.83
CA ALA A 625 -1.40 2.85 27.57
C ALA A 625 -2.62 2.20 26.89
N ARG A 626 -2.65 2.11 25.55
CA ARG A 626 -3.70 1.36 24.82
C ARG A 626 -3.49 -0.13 24.94
N HIS A 627 -2.24 -0.57 24.87
CA HIS A 627 -1.87 -1.96 25.06
C HIS A 627 -2.25 -2.42 26.48
N ASP A 628 -1.86 -1.70 27.53
CA ASP A 628 -2.21 -2.01 28.92
C ASP A 628 -3.73 -2.15 29.12
N ARG A 629 -4.51 -1.23 28.54
CA ARG A 629 -5.97 -1.29 28.59
C ARG A 629 -6.53 -2.49 27.85
N ARG A 630 -6.05 -2.73 26.62
CA ARG A 630 -6.49 -3.88 25.82
C ARG A 630 -6.15 -5.19 26.54
N THR A 631 -4.94 -5.33 27.08
CA THR A 631 -4.52 -6.52 27.82
C THR A 631 -5.37 -6.72 29.08
N ALA A 632 -5.71 -5.65 29.81
CA ALA A 632 -6.60 -5.74 30.96
C ALA A 632 -8.03 -6.18 30.57
N ASP A 633 -8.56 -5.66 29.47
CA ASP A 633 -9.87 -6.04 28.93
C ASP A 633 -9.88 -7.51 28.48
N GLU A 634 -8.84 -7.95 27.76
CA GLU A 634 -8.69 -9.34 27.30
C GLU A 634 -8.53 -10.31 28.48
N LEU A 635 -7.73 -9.97 29.50
CA LEU A 635 -7.61 -10.78 30.71
C LEU A 635 -8.94 -10.86 31.50
N THR A 636 -9.75 -9.80 31.46
CA THR A 636 -11.09 -9.82 32.05
C THR A 636 -12.03 -10.73 31.25
N ALA A 637 -12.02 -10.61 29.92
CA ALA A 637 -12.79 -11.47 29.04
C ALA A 637 -12.41 -12.95 29.18
N MET A 638 -11.12 -13.26 29.34
CA MET A 638 -10.64 -14.62 29.61
C MET A 638 -11.19 -15.21 30.91
N ARG A 639 -11.39 -14.38 31.94
CA ARG A 639 -11.93 -14.83 33.24
C ARG A 639 -13.45 -15.02 33.20
N GLU A 640 -14.15 -14.16 32.46
CA GLU A 640 -15.62 -14.16 32.41
C GLU A 640 -16.19 -15.11 31.35
N ASN A 641 -15.46 -15.36 30.26
CA ASN A 641 -15.92 -16.18 29.15
C ASN A 641 -15.17 -17.52 29.10
N PRO A 642 -15.84 -18.65 29.40
CA PRO A 642 -15.23 -19.98 29.30
C PRO A 642 -14.88 -20.40 27.86
N VAL A 643 -15.48 -19.76 26.84
CA VAL A 643 -15.24 -20.02 25.41
C VAL A 643 -14.40 -18.89 24.80
N TYR A 644 -13.45 -18.34 25.55
CA TYR A 644 -12.54 -17.31 25.05
C TYR A 644 -11.72 -17.85 23.88
N ASP A 645 -11.56 -17.04 22.84
CA ASP A 645 -10.88 -17.43 21.61
C ASP A 645 -9.39 -17.07 21.66
N PHE A 646 -8.55 -18.09 21.87
CA PHE A 646 -7.08 -17.98 21.84
C PHE A 646 -6.49 -18.06 20.42
N GLY A 647 -7.33 -18.14 19.40
CA GLY A 647 -6.91 -18.36 18.03
C GLY A 647 -6.14 -17.21 17.41
N ALA A 648 -5.15 -17.55 16.59
CA ALA A 648 -4.49 -16.57 15.75
C ALA A 648 -5.51 -15.98 14.76
N ARG A 649 -5.60 -14.66 14.73
CA ARG A 649 -6.55 -13.92 13.88
C ARG A 649 -5.96 -13.49 12.56
N VAL A 650 -4.63 -13.28 12.52
CA VAL A 650 -3.94 -12.64 11.39
C VAL A 650 -2.60 -13.33 11.14
N GLY A 651 -2.37 -13.73 9.89
CA GLY A 651 -1.06 -14.19 9.41
C GLY A 651 -0.15 -13.04 8.98
N LEU A 652 1.12 -13.05 9.43
CA LEU A 652 2.11 -12.05 9.02
C LEU A 652 2.25 -11.95 7.50
N ARG A 653 2.35 -13.10 6.82
CA ARG A 653 2.48 -13.14 5.36
C ARG A 653 1.22 -12.68 4.66
N GLU A 654 0.04 -12.98 5.22
CA GLU A 654 -1.26 -12.60 4.66
C GLU A 654 -1.45 -11.08 4.64
N LEU A 655 -0.94 -10.37 5.65
CA LEU A 655 -0.90 -8.91 5.67
C LEU A 655 -0.08 -8.29 4.53
N ALA A 656 0.83 -9.07 3.95
CA ALA A 656 1.73 -8.63 2.89
C ALA A 656 1.63 -9.53 1.65
N VAL A 657 0.45 -10.03 1.31
CA VAL A 657 0.22 -10.67 0.00
C VAL A 657 -0.10 -9.59 -1.03
N SER A 658 0.62 -9.61 -2.15
CA SER A 658 0.30 -8.80 -3.32
C SER A 658 -0.98 -9.32 -3.99
N PRO A 659 -1.88 -8.43 -4.45
CA PRO A 659 -3.06 -8.86 -5.20
C PRO A 659 -2.70 -9.48 -6.57
N ASP A 660 -1.52 -9.13 -7.10
CA ASP A 660 -1.05 -9.55 -8.41
C ASP A 660 0.28 -10.31 -8.31
N TYR A 661 0.42 -11.37 -9.13
CA TYR A 661 1.71 -12.02 -9.35
C TYR A 661 2.64 -11.14 -10.19
N HIS A 662 3.93 -11.12 -9.86
CA HIS A 662 4.91 -10.28 -10.55
C HIS A 662 5.44 -10.92 -11.85
N ASN A 663 5.40 -12.24 -11.91
CA ASN A 663 5.82 -13.02 -13.05
C ASN A 663 4.81 -14.15 -13.30
N TYR A 664 4.41 -14.35 -14.56
CA TYR A 664 3.51 -15.43 -14.95
C TYR A 664 3.99 -16.82 -14.51
N PHE A 665 5.31 -17.06 -14.55
CA PHE A 665 5.89 -18.34 -14.15
C PHE A 665 5.71 -18.62 -12.65
N GLN A 666 5.52 -17.61 -11.79
CA GLN A 666 5.19 -17.84 -10.39
C GLN A 666 3.89 -18.64 -10.22
N VAL A 667 2.88 -18.38 -11.05
CA VAL A 667 1.59 -19.10 -11.03
C VAL A 667 1.76 -20.53 -11.57
N VAL A 668 2.49 -20.67 -12.68
CA VAL A 668 2.72 -21.97 -13.32
C VAL A 668 3.54 -22.89 -12.43
N ASP A 669 4.61 -22.37 -11.83
CA ASP A 669 5.48 -23.14 -10.94
C ASP A 669 4.75 -23.57 -9.66
N ALA A 670 3.94 -22.68 -9.07
CA ALA A 670 3.12 -23.02 -7.91
C ALA A 670 2.18 -24.21 -8.18
N ARG A 671 1.43 -24.14 -9.29
CA ARG A 671 0.51 -25.22 -9.72
C ARG A 671 1.24 -26.52 -10.07
N ARG A 672 2.42 -26.41 -10.69
CA ARG A 672 3.25 -27.58 -11.02
C ARG A 672 3.69 -28.31 -9.74
N ILE A 673 4.05 -27.57 -8.70
CA ILE A 673 4.50 -28.13 -7.43
C ILE A 673 3.35 -28.79 -6.65
N THR A 674 2.19 -28.15 -6.56
CA THR A 674 1.03 -28.78 -5.88
C THR A 674 0.63 -30.09 -6.56
N ALA A 675 0.55 -30.10 -7.90
CA ALA A 675 0.26 -31.31 -8.67
C ALA A 675 1.34 -32.41 -8.50
N LEU A 676 2.61 -32.02 -8.33
CA LEU A 676 3.70 -32.97 -8.10
C LEU A 676 3.59 -33.63 -6.72
N VAL A 677 3.42 -32.83 -5.67
CA VAL A 677 3.25 -33.31 -4.29
C VAL A 677 2.05 -34.26 -4.22
N GLU A 678 0.92 -33.85 -4.80
CA GLU A 678 -0.30 -34.65 -4.89
C GLU A 678 -0.05 -36.02 -5.55
N ARG A 679 0.60 -36.01 -6.73
CA ARG A 679 0.92 -37.25 -7.46
C ARG A 679 1.81 -38.19 -6.64
N HIS A 680 2.81 -37.65 -5.94
CA HIS A 680 3.70 -38.45 -5.11
C HIS A 680 3.01 -38.99 -3.87
N THR A 681 2.13 -38.21 -3.24
CA THR A 681 1.31 -38.63 -2.10
C THR A 681 0.36 -39.76 -2.47
N LEU A 682 -0.41 -39.62 -3.56
CA LEU A 682 -1.32 -40.66 -4.02
C LEU A 682 -0.57 -41.96 -4.39
N ALA A 683 0.60 -41.82 -5.03
CA ALA A 683 1.46 -42.97 -5.32
C ALA A 683 2.09 -43.62 -4.08
N ALA A 684 2.31 -42.85 -3.00
CA ALA A 684 2.78 -43.36 -1.72
C ALA A 684 1.70 -44.20 -1.03
N VAL A 685 0.48 -43.65 -0.93
CA VAL A 685 -0.68 -44.33 -0.35
C VAL A 685 -0.95 -45.64 -1.10
N ARG A 686 -1.00 -45.60 -2.44
CA ARG A 686 -1.22 -46.80 -3.26
C ARG A 686 -0.16 -47.88 -3.00
N ALA A 687 1.12 -47.51 -3.06
CA ALA A 687 2.22 -48.45 -2.87
C ALA A 687 2.21 -49.06 -1.47
N PHE A 688 1.83 -48.27 -0.45
CA PHE A 688 1.68 -48.75 0.91
C PHE A 688 0.55 -49.80 1.02
N LEU A 689 -0.64 -49.49 0.52
CA LEU A 689 -1.80 -50.38 0.53
C LEU A 689 -1.54 -51.68 -0.27
N ASP A 690 -0.94 -51.56 -1.46
CA ASP A 690 -0.59 -52.70 -2.32
C ASP A 690 0.40 -53.66 -1.63
N ARG A 691 1.40 -53.12 -0.90
CA ARG A 691 2.38 -53.94 -0.15
C ARG A 691 1.71 -54.71 0.97
N ARG A 692 0.79 -54.07 1.71
CA ARG A 692 0.06 -54.67 2.84
C ARG A 692 -1.11 -55.57 2.42
N GLY A 693 -1.41 -55.68 1.12
CA GLY A 693 -2.38 -56.64 0.57
C GLY A 693 -3.83 -56.15 0.52
N TYR A 694 -4.06 -54.84 0.49
CA TYR A 694 -5.39 -54.25 0.27
C TYR A 694 -5.69 -54.08 -1.22
N ASP A 695 -6.97 -54.13 -1.61
CA ASP A 695 -7.40 -53.80 -2.98
C ASP A 695 -7.30 -52.28 -3.24
N THR A 696 -6.61 -51.91 -4.31
CA THR A 696 -6.43 -50.51 -4.74
C THR A 696 -7.17 -50.18 -6.03
N THR A 697 -8.07 -51.04 -6.51
CA THR A 697 -8.78 -50.85 -7.78
C THR A 697 -9.62 -49.56 -7.77
N ASP A 698 -10.45 -49.36 -6.74
CA ASP A 698 -11.24 -48.13 -6.58
C ASP A 698 -10.34 -46.90 -6.40
N PHE A 699 -9.28 -47.03 -5.60
CA PHE A 699 -8.32 -45.95 -5.38
C PHE A 699 -7.67 -45.49 -6.70
N ARG A 700 -7.27 -46.42 -7.57
CA ARG A 700 -6.68 -46.10 -8.89
C ARG A 700 -7.65 -45.36 -9.80
N ALA A 701 -8.91 -45.79 -9.84
CA ALA A 701 -9.94 -45.15 -10.66
C ALA A 701 -10.18 -43.69 -10.20
N GLN A 702 -10.27 -43.47 -8.89
CA GLN A 702 -10.46 -42.13 -8.33
C GLN A 702 -9.20 -41.27 -8.46
N GLN A 703 -8.00 -41.84 -8.24
CA GLN A 703 -6.71 -41.15 -8.49
C GLN A 703 -6.62 -40.63 -9.92
N GLN A 704 -7.01 -41.42 -10.92
CA GLN A 704 -6.98 -40.99 -12.32
C GLN A 704 -7.95 -39.83 -12.59
N THR A 705 -9.09 -39.81 -11.92
CA THR A 705 -10.09 -38.73 -12.03
C THR A 705 -9.55 -37.42 -11.46
N ILE A 706 -8.99 -37.48 -10.25
CA ILE A 706 -8.38 -36.33 -9.57
C ILE A 706 -7.25 -35.73 -10.42
N LEU A 707 -6.31 -36.55 -10.88
CA LEU A 707 -5.15 -36.09 -11.67
C LEU A 707 -5.51 -35.57 -13.06
N ASN A 708 -6.60 -36.04 -13.67
CA ASN A 708 -7.00 -35.63 -15.03
C ASN A 708 -7.92 -34.41 -15.05
N GLN A 709 -8.84 -34.30 -14.08
CA GLN A 709 -9.91 -33.31 -14.13
C GLN A 709 -9.69 -32.12 -13.20
N GLY A 710 -8.72 -32.20 -12.26
CA GLY A 710 -8.48 -31.14 -11.28
C GLY A 710 -9.79 -30.75 -10.60
N LEU A 711 -10.36 -31.67 -9.81
CA LEU A 711 -11.68 -31.47 -9.19
C LEU A 711 -11.64 -30.28 -8.22
N ILE A 712 -12.06 -29.10 -8.69
CA ILE A 712 -12.34 -27.94 -7.84
C ILE A 712 -13.73 -28.17 -7.21
N GLN A 713 -13.77 -28.87 -6.08
CA GLN A 713 -15.01 -29.05 -5.34
C GLN A 713 -15.13 -27.96 -4.27
N GLN A 714 -15.43 -26.73 -4.70
CA GLN A 714 -15.91 -25.69 -3.78
C GLN A 714 -17.39 -25.95 -3.46
N GLY A 715 -17.66 -26.52 -2.28
CA GLY A 715 -18.87 -26.25 -1.49
C GLY A 715 -20.26 -26.45 -2.12
N GLY A 716 -20.41 -27.20 -3.21
CA GLY A 716 -21.71 -27.54 -3.79
C GLY A 716 -21.67 -27.65 -5.31
N THR A 717 -21.61 -28.89 -5.80
CA THR A 717 -21.81 -29.31 -7.20
C THR A 717 -21.26 -28.37 -8.28
N SER A 718 -19.99 -28.56 -8.65
CA SER A 718 -19.51 -28.24 -10.00
C SER A 718 -18.74 -29.43 -10.56
N ILE A 719 -19.48 -30.37 -11.13
CA ILE A 719 -18.92 -31.38 -12.03
C ILE A 719 -18.80 -30.68 -13.38
N ILE A 720 -17.63 -30.11 -13.68
CA ILE A 720 -17.32 -29.69 -15.06
C ILE A 720 -17.09 -30.98 -15.86
N GLY A 721 -18.18 -31.58 -16.35
CA GLY A 721 -18.10 -32.61 -17.38
C GLY A 721 -17.53 -32.05 -18.68
N ASN A 722 -16.98 -32.92 -19.55
CA ASN A 722 -16.35 -32.58 -20.83
C ASN A 722 -17.11 -31.48 -21.59
N GLN A 723 -16.61 -30.25 -21.57
CA GLN A 723 -17.20 -29.14 -22.32
C GLN A 723 -16.55 -29.04 -23.69
N ALA A 724 -17.39 -28.93 -24.72
CA ALA A 724 -16.99 -28.67 -26.09
C ALA A 724 -17.59 -27.31 -26.47
N ILE A 725 -16.75 -26.28 -26.68
CA ILE A 725 -17.19 -24.90 -26.97
C ILE A 725 -16.88 -24.57 -28.43
N GLY A 726 -17.93 -24.27 -29.20
CA GLY A 726 -17.86 -23.94 -30.63
C GLY A 726 -18.97 -24.64 -31.42
N THR A 727 -19.43 -24.03 -32.51
CA THR A 727 -20.42 -24.65 -33.40
C THR A 727 -19.83 -25.91 -34.04
N GLY A 728 -20.30 -27.09 -33.62
CA GLY A 728 -19.87 -28.40 -34.12
C GLY A 728 -18.95 -29.19 -33.19
N ALA A 729 -18.65 -28.69 -31.99
CA ALA A 729 -17.80 -29.40 -31.04
C ALA A 729 -18.54 -30.59 -30.39
N ARG A 730 -17.96 -31.80 -30.42
CA ARG A 730 -18.51 -33.02 -29.81
C ARG A 730 -17.55 -33.53 -28.72
N ALA A 731 -18.09 -33.80 -27.53
CA ALA A 731 -17.36 -34.49 -26.46
C ALA A 731 -17.75 -35.98 -26.48
N THR A 732 -16.76 -36.88 -26.56
CA THR A 732 -16.98 -38.33 -26.54
C THR A 732 -16.56 -38.93 -25.20
N THR A 733 -17.45 -39.71 -24.58
CA THR A 733 -17.21 -40.48 -23.36
C THR A 733 -16.81 -41.90 -23.72
N ASN A 734 -15.56 -42.28 -23.45
CA ASN A 734 -15.15 -43.69 -23.50
C ASN A 734 -15.46 -44.35 -22.14
N LEU A 735 -16.71 -44.72 -21.92
CA LEU A 735 -17.07 -45.68 -20.87
C LEU A 735 -16.73 -47.09 -21.39
N PRO A 736 -15.95 -47.90 -20.66
CA PRO A 736 -15.76 -49.31 -21.01
C PRO A 736 -17.12 -50.02 -20.91
N ARG A 737 -17.64 -50.57 -22.01
CA ARG A 737 -18.83 -51.43 -22.00
C ARG A 737 -18.47 -52.72 -21.26
N GLY A 738 -18.97 -52.89 -20.04
CA GLY A 738 -19.04 -54.19 -19.39
C GLY A 738 -20.00 -55.10 -20.15
N THR A 739 -19.54 -56.28 -20.53
CA THR A 739 -20.34 -57.35 -21.15
C THR A 739 -21.27 -57.98 -20.11
N GLY A 740 -22.55 -57.63 -20.15
CA GLY A 740 -23.62 -58.30 -19.39
C GLY A 740 -24.25 -59.46 -20.19
N PRO A 741 -24.82 -60.48 -19.53
CA PRO A 741 -25.23 -61.74 -20.16
C PRO A 741 -26.54 -61.60 -20.94
N ALA A 742 -26.64 -62.34 -22.04
CA ALA A 742 -27.79 -62.38 -22.94
C ALA A 742 -29.06 -62.91 -22.23
N ALA A 743 -30.17 -62.19 -22.38
CA ALA A 743 -31.50 -62.64 -22.00
C ALA A 743 -32.08 -63.61 -23.05
N PRO A 744 -32.75 -64.71 -22.66
CA PRO A 744 -33.36 -65.64 -23.61
C PRO A 744 -34.70 -65.08 -24.16
N GLY A 745 -34.95 -65.40 -25.42
CA GLY A 745 -36.01 -64.84 -26.25
C GLY A 745 -37.45 -65.13 -25.79
N GLY A 746 -38.31 -64.13 -25.98
CA GLY A 746 -39.76 -64.22 -25.87
C GLY A 746 -40.40 -64.42 -27.25
N ALA A 747 -41.29 -65.40 -27.31
CA ALA A 747 -41.98 -65.92 -28.49
C ALA A 747 -42.90 -64.90 -29.18
N ALA A 748 -43.03 -65.09 -30.50
CA ALA A 748 -43.98 -64.42 -31.37
C ALA A 748 -45.40 -64.99 -31.22
N VAL A 749 -46.40 -64.11 -31.29
CA VAL A 749 -47.78 -64.41 -31.71
C VAL A 749 -48.21 -63.28 -32.67
N PRO A 750 -48.80 -63.59 -33.85
CA PRO A 750 -49.02 -62.63 -34.92
C PRO A 750 -50.41 -61.99 -34.85
N ASP A 751 -50.56 -60.82 -35.47
CA ASP A 751 -51.83 -60.40 -36.08
C ASP A 751 -51.52 -59.64 -37.39
N GLU A 752 -52.21 -60.10 -38.44
CA GLU A 752 -52.31 -59.66 -39.86
C GLU A 752 -51.10 -59.74 -40.81
#